data_AF-A0A3A0GC91-F1
#
_entry.id   AF-A0A3A0GC91-F1
#
_cell.length_a   1.000
_cell.length_b   1.000
_cell.length_c   1.000
_cell.angle_alpha   90.00
_cell.angle_beta   90.00
_cell.angle_gamma   90.00
#
_symmetry.space_group_name_H-M   'P 1'
#
loop_
_entity.id
_entity.type
_entity.pdbx_description
1 polymer ?
#
loop_
_entity_poly.entity_id
_entity_poly.type
_entity_poly.pdbx_seq_one_letter_code
_entity_poly.pdbx_strand_id
1 'polypeptide(L)'
;MPPASSFDRVRPWVERARGAARAAADRAAPLAGALRPVGNDLALRVRPGMRAARTWLAVPANLRRVGRVALPLLVGAGLLLPPISLWTRLTTLGYGKLRPGQDASVAADIDGVFFEARGRSIYRAARVDVSAAGGMPRGVGPLPVGRVQLTPVLTLDIRGPAPREAWIAALVDVGPGGQAFVDPYGWDGQAWQWLPFQFDVANRIRVRLPLQRFVPRHIVITQAARGATEVSAGLLPPPAAPPAAIAEIPILEMRAYGIETDDGHVVGQRFPIPSRRARVYGVVDNLEGLRVRSDLVNNLLMQREARQRHRDALVNLVRRDGLAGIVLDYRGIDGMLQSVYADWLRRLSSDVHRAGGEVFVTVPMPRRTSTAWDGSPYAWHLLAPEVDGVRVLLPIDAPLETEALDAMVRWALGSVPRDKLQLALPVQGRDIVDDTVALIGYGDALAKILDMARSDAPGRIDPDATSVVELPTLRAAQLGRDPATGMWRFYYWDDNRRQHTVWLNDAAGLQPAFEIARTFHLSRIVLDGVEAGLDPNLWQMTQAFIADGGAVAPAVDYHLRWQLVDQDGQVVQQASQSLDLTAFELKAPSRQGIYRLSVNLVTTDDRLAAVGASSEVNIAPAPPVARATPNVLIIVPTPMPVITAPAPADESRIDRAPVRIEDTPLEATAEAGARVAAAEAPLRSEPSVDGDILSTLRIGESLEVIGESPDGDWLEVKVIATGIQGWVLGELIALGGAASDTGALPDDAPAGRTGAVGTAEPAPTARATASPTPGGRSGDRPG
;
A
#
# COMPACT_ATOMS: atom_id res chain seq x y z
N MET A 1 -33.33 -28.75 51.60
CA MET A 1 -33.56 -27.35 52.03
C MET A 1 -33.44 -26.47 50.80
N PRO A 2 -34.49 -25.74 50.37
CA PRO A 2 -34.35 -24.81 49.24
C PRO A 2 -33.63 -23.53 49.71
N PRO A 3 -32.81 -22.90 48.86
CA PRO A 3 -32.11 -21.66 49.20
C PRO A 3 -33.07 -20.46 49.18
N ALA A 4 -32.82 -19.54 50.11
CA ALA A 4 -33.63 -18.36 50.38
C ALA A 4 -33.82 -17.43 49.16
N SER A 5 -35.03 -16.88 49.07
CA SER A 5 -35.51 -15.96 48.04
C SER A 5 -34.71 -14.65 47.96
N SER A 6 -34.67 -14.11 46.75
CA SER A 6 -34.01 -12.87 46.28
C SER A 6 -34.28 -11.56 47.05
N PHE A 7 -35.10 -11.57 48.11
CA PHE A 7 -35.47 -10.37 48.87
C PHE A 7 -34.44 -9.93 49.92
N ASP A 8 -33.64 -10.85 50.49
CA ASP A 8 -32.67 -10.48 51.54
C ASP A 8 -31.40 -9.77 51.03
N ARG A 9 -31.12 -9.85 49.72
CA ARG A 9 -29.95 -9.18 49.10
C ARG A 9 -30.17 -7.68 48.81
N VAL A 10 -31.42 -7.20 48.83
CA VAL A 10 -31.77 -5.82 48.43
C VAL A 10 -31.91 -4.88 49.64
N ARG A 11 -32.09 -5.43 50.84
CA ARG A 11 -32.29 -4.67 52.10
C ARG A 11 -31.16 -3.68 52.43
N PRO A 12 -29.87 -3.99 52.26
CA PRO A 12 -28.78 -3.05 52.54
C PRO A 12 -28.70 -1.86 51.55
N TRP A 13 -29.33 -1.99 50.38
CA TRP A 13 -29.37 -0.95 49.35
C TRP A 13 -30.52 0.04 49.62
N VAL A 14 -31.67 -0.47 50.07
CA VAL A 14 -32.84 0.34 50.47
C VAL A 14 -32.55 1.18 51.72
N GLU A 15 -31.80 0.65 52.69
CA GLU A 15 -31.42 1.40 53.90
C GLU A 15 -30.42 2.51 53.60
N ARG A 16 -29.46 2.28 52.68
CA ARG A 16 -28.53 3.32 52.19
C ARG A 16 -29.24 4.41 51.40
N ALA A 17 -30.21 4.06 50.56
CA ALA A 17 -31.02 5.03 49.81
C ALA A 17 -31.88 5.92 50.75
N ARG A 18 -32.43 5.36 51.84
CA ARG A 18 -33.13 6.15 52.87
C ARG A 18 -32.21 7.08 53.64
N GLY A 19 -30.98 6.65 53.95
CA GLY A 19 -29.97 7.49 54.60
C GLY A 19 -29.56 8.69 53.74
N ALA A 20 -29.33 8.47 52.45
CA ALA A 20 -28.99 9.54 51.50
C ALA A 20 -30.13 10.55 51.29
N ALA A 21 -31.39 10.09 51.29
CA ALA A 21 -32.56 10.95 51.17
C ALA A 21 -32.77 11.86 52.40
N ARG A 22 -32.49 11.37 53.62
CA ARG A 22 -32.53 12.19 54.85
C ARG A 22 -31.40 13.22 54.89
N ALA A 23 -30.18 12.83 54.50
CA ALA A 23 -29.05 13.76 54.45
C ALA A 23 -29.23 14.88 53.40
N ALA A 24 -29.99 14.62 52.32
CA ALA A 24 -30.36 15.64 51.33
C ALA A 24 -31.45 16.60 51.84
N ALA A 25 -32.40 16.11 52.67
CA ALA A 25 -33.43 16.93 53.28
C ALA A 25 -32.87 17.88 54.35
N ASP A 26 -31.92 17.43 55.16
CA ASP A 26 -31.30 18.25 56.22
C ASP A 26 -30.37 19.35 55.64
N ARG A 27 -29.80 19.15 54.45
CA ARG A 27 -28.97 20.17 53.76
C ARG A 27 -29.76 21.27 53.05
N ALA A 28 -31.08 21.10 52.87
CA ALA A 28 -31.94 22.07 52.22
C ALA A 28 -32.63 23.05 53.21
N ALA A 29 -32.38 22.92 54.51
CA ALA A 29 -33.09 23.66 55.55
C ALA A 29 -32.72 25.16 55.75
N PRO A 30 -31.55 25.72 55.35
CA PRO A 30 -31.26 27.13 55.60
C PRO A 30 -31.31 27.99 54.33
N LEU A 31 -32.48 28.11 53.69
CA LEU A 31 -32.74 29.14 52.67
C LEU A 31 -34.09 29.87 52.82
N ALA A 32 -34.80 29.68 53.95
CA ALA A 32 -36.10 30.31 54.22
C ALA A 32 -36.04 31.35 55.35
N GLY A 33 -34.92 32.06 55.51
CA GLY A 33 -34.66 32.92 56.66
C GLY A 33 -34.04 34.27 56.33
N ALA A 34 -34.48 34.95 55.27
CA ALA A 34 -34.15 36.36 55.06
C ALA A 34 -35.26 37.03 54.24
N LEU A 35 -36.09 37.83 54.91
CA LEU A 35 -36.75 39.05 54.42
C LEU A 35 -37.71 39.53 55.51
N ARG A 36 -37.26 40.49 56.34
CA ARG A 36 -38.08 41.28 57.26
C ARG A 36 -38.56 42.57 56.55
N PRO A 37 -39.67 43.18 57.01
CA PRO A 37 -40.33 44.29 56.31
C PRO A 37 -39.73 45.64 56.69
N VAL A 38 -39.61 46.55 55.72
CA VAL A 38 -39.43 47.99 55.94
C VAL A 38 -40.56 48.71 55.20
N GLY A 39 -41.23 49.62 55.91
CA GLY A 39 -42.49 50.24 55.50
C GLY A 39 -42.37 51.41 54.53
N ASN A 40 -43.55 51.79 54.02
CA ASN A 40 -44.01 53.04 53.39
C ASN A 40 -42.98 53.93 52.68
N ASP A 41 -43.15 54.15 51.36
CA ASP A 41 -43.95 55.27 50.86
C ASP A 41 -44.10 55.30 49.32
N LEU A 42 -45.18 55.97 48.88
CA LEU A 42 -45.38 56.67 47.60
C LEU A 42 -45.60 55.88 46.28
N ALA A 43 -46.88 55.60 46.05
CA ALA A 43 -47.69 56.06 44.91
C ALA A 43 -47.18 55.85 43.47
N LEU A 44 -47.77 54.86 42.78
CA LEU A 44 -48.03 54.95 41.35
C LEU A 44 -49.50 54.63 41.05
N ARG A 45 -50.15 55.61 40.42
CA ARG A 45 -51.57 55.72 40.11
C ARG A 45 -52.05 54.56 39.22
N VAL A 46 -53.13 53.90 39.63
CA VAL A 46 -53.95 53.05 38.75
C VAL A 46 -55.14 53.88 38.25
N ARG A 47 -55.29 53.99 36.93
CA ARG A 47 -56.57 54.38 36.29
C ARG A 47 -57.43 53.13 36.07
N PRO A 48 -58.76 53.23 36.22
CA PRO A 48 -59.64 52.07 36.35
C PRO A 48 -60.23 51.66 35.01
N GLY A 49 -60.35 50.35 34.77
CA GLY A 49 -61.26 49.85 33.75
C GLY A 49 -60.82 48.56 33.08
N MET A 50 -61.13 47.43 33.71
CA MET A 50 -61.86 46.34 33.04
C MET A 50 -62.23 45.28 34.07
N ARG A 51 -63.53 45.22 34.35
CA ARG A 51 -64.18 44.17 35.11
C ARG A 51 -64.11 42.87 34.29
N ALA A 52 -63.22 41.94 34.63
CA ALA A 52 -63.36 40.52 34.28
C ALA A 52 -62.31 39.65 34.99
N ALA A 53 -62.52 39.34 36.28
CA ALA A 53 -61.91 38.16 36.93
C ALA A 53 -62.51 37.95 38.32
N ARG A 54 -63.84 37.75 38.39
CA ARG A 54 -64.51 37.38 39.64
C ARG A 54 -65.08 35.97 39.52
N THR A 55 -64.23 34.98 39.25
CA THR A 55 -64.49 33.54 39.46
C THR A 55 -63.23 32.72 39.15
N TRP A 56 -62.30 32.64 40.09
CA TRP A 56 -61.24 31.61 40.11
C TRP A 56 -61.08 31.12 41.56
N LEU A 57 -62.10 30.44 42.08
CA LEU A 57 -62.02 29.61 43.29
C LEU A 57 -63.25 28.69 43.35
N ALA A 58 -63.41 27.86 42.32
CA ALA A 58 -64.29 26.69 42.35
C ALA A 58 -63.72 25.63 41.39
N VAL A 59 -62.52 25.13 41.68
CA VAL A 59 -62.04 23.89 41.06
C VAL A 59 -62.79 22.74 41.74
N PRO A 60 -63.65 21.98 41.02
CA PRO A 60 -64.40 20.87 41.62
C PRO A 60 -63.45 19.85 42.25
N ALA A 61 -63.86 19.20 43.34
CA ALA A 61 -63.02 18.27 44.14
C ALA A 61 -62.37 17.16 43.29
N ASN A 62 -62.95 16.87 42.13
CA ASN A 62 -62.54 15.92 41.11
C ASN A 62 -61.21 16.37 40.45
N LEU A 63 -61.07 17.65 40.11
CA LEU A 63 -59.84 18.21 39.53
C LEU A 63 -58.71 18.35 40.56
N ARG A 64 -59.02 18.51 41.86
CA ARG A 64 -57.99 18.46 42.93
C ARG A 64 -57.42 17.06 43.12
N ARG A 65 -58.24 16.02 42.91
CA ARG A 65 -57.78 14.62 42.90
C ARG A 65 -56.96 14.31 41.64
N VAL A 66 -57.44 14.74 40.47
CA VAL A 66 -56.67 14.63 39.22
C VAL A 66 -55.35 15.39 39.32
N GLY A 67 -55.33 16.60 39.88
CA GLY A 67 -54.09 17.37 40.10
C GLY A 67 -53.12 16.72 41.09
N ARG A 68 -53.59 16.04 42.15
CA ARG A 68 -52.72 15.32 43.09
C ARG A 68 -52.05 14.08 42.50
N VAL A 69 -52.62 13.49 41.45
CA VAL A 69 -52.05 12.33 40.74
C VAL A 69 -51.30 12.78 39.48
N ALA A 70 -51.89 13.68 38.70
CA ALA A 70 -51.32 14.19 37.45
C ALA A 70 -50.09 15.08 37.67
N LEU A 71 -50.03 15.88 38.74
CA LEU A 71 -48.86 16.73 39.01
C LEU A 71 -47.58 15.91 39.29
N PRO A 72 -47.54 14.92 40.21
CA PRO A 72 -46.35 14.09 40.38
C PRO A 72 -46.05 13.22 39.16
N LEU A 73 -47.07 12.83 38.38
CA LEU A 73 -46.88 12.07 37.14
C LEU A 73 -46.29 12.94 36.01
N LEU A 74 -46.70 14.21 35.92
CA LEU A 74 -46.13 15.21 35.01
C LEU A 74 -44.75 15.67 35.46
N VAL A 75 -44.48 15.76 36.77
CA VAL A 75 -43.14 16.02 37.30
C VAL A 75 -42.23 14.81 37.05
N GLY A 76 -42.71 13.58 37.26
CA GLY A 76 -42.00 12.36 36.90
C GLY A 76 -41.71 12.27 35.40
N ALA A 77 -42.70 12.57 34.56
CA ALA A 77 -42.53 12.67 33.11
C ALA A 77 -41.55 13.79 32.73
N GLY A 78 -41.62 14.96 33.38
CA GLY A 78 -40.70 16.08 33.18
C GLY A 78 -39.27 15.80 33.61
N LEU A 79 -39.06 14.97 34.64
CA LEU A 79 -37.74 14.46 35.04
C LEU A 79 -37.19 13.46 34.02
N LEU A 80 -38.06 12.68 33.35
CA LEU A 80 -37.68 11.72 32.31
C LEU A 80 -37.43 12.37 30.94
N LEU A 81 -38.11 13.50 30.65
CA LEU A 81 -37.98 14.26 29.41
C LEU A 81 -36.75 15.20 29.43
N PRO A 82 -36.27 15.64 28.25
CA PRO A 82 -35.22 16.66 28.16
C PRO A 82 -35.66 17.98 28.82
N PRO A 83 -34.77 18.71 29.54
CA PRO A 83 -33.32 18.52 29.64
C PRO A 83 -32.86 17.64 30.83
N ILE A 84 -33.77 17.17 31.68
CA ILE A 84 -33.40 16.49 32.93
C ILE A 84 -32.99 15.04 32.65
N SER A 85 -33.76 14.30 31.86
CA SER A 85 -33.45 12.93 31.40
C SER A 85 -32.88 12.02 32.51
N LEU A 86 -33.56 12.02 33.67
CA LEU A 86 -33.11 11.40 34.92
C LEU A 86 -32.82 9.91 34.77
N TRP A 87 -33.61 9.20 33.95
CA TRP A 87 -33.39 7.79 33.65
C TRP A 87 -32.03 7.56 32.99
N THR A 88 -31.71 8.30 31.93
CA THR A 88 -30.41 8.23 31.26
C THR A 88 -29.28 8.57 32.21
N ARG A 89 -29.46 9.56 33.10
CA ARG A 89 -28.45 9.91 34.12
C ARG A 89 -28.22 8.80 35.15
N LEU A 90 -29.28 8.08 35.53
CA LEU A 90 -29.21 6.97 36.48
C LEU A 90 -28.60 5.71 35.85
N THR A 91 -28.92 5.40 34.59
CA THR A 91 -28.40 4.20 33.89
C THR A 91 -26.98 4.37 33.36
N THR A 92 -26.42 5.57 33.40
CA THR A 92 -25.05 5.86 32.92
C THR A 92 -24.12 6.36 34.03
N LEU A 93 -24.47 6.09 35.29
CA LEU A 93 -23.55 6.18 36.42
C LEU A 93 -22.44 5.14 36.24
N GLY A 94 -21.18 5.58 36.16
CA GLY A 94 -20.01 4.74 35.88
C GLY A 94 -19.37 4.95 34.50
N TYR A 95 -20.13 5.48 33.53
CA TYR A 95 -19.62 5.71 32.19
C TYR A 95 -18.70 6.94 32.14
N GLY A 96 -17.61 6.83 31.38
CA GLY A 96 -16.78 7.96 30.97
C GLY A 96 -17.53 8.92 30.06
N LYS A 97 -17.21 10.22 30.14
CA LYS A 97 -17.88 11.26 29.36
C LYS A 97 -17.04 11.62 28.14
N LEU A 98 -17.65 11.57 26.96
CA LEU A 98 -17.08 12.06 25.70
C LEU A 98 -17.67 13.44 25.41
N ARG A 99 -16.80 14.42 25.18
CA ARG A 99 -17.19 15.82 24.90
C ARG A 99 -16.72 16.23 23.51
N PRO A 100 -17.55 16.95 22.74
CA PRO A 100 -17.16 17.41 21.42
C PRO A 100 -15.88 18.24 21.44
N GLY A 101 -14.95 17.95 20.52
CA GLY A 101 -13.69 18.69 20.39
C GLY A 101 -12.68 18.49 21.52
N GLN A 102 -12.95 17.60 22.50
CA GLN A 102 -12.02 17.32 23.61
C GLN A 102 -11.55 15.88 23.56
N ASP A 103 -10.23 15.67 23.69
CA ASP A 103 -9.66 14.33 23.88
C ASP A 103 -10.25 13.67 25.13
N ALA A 104 -10.51 12.37 25.04
CA ALA A 104 -11.06 11.57 26.12
C ALA A 104 -10.22 10.31 26.33
N SER A 105 -9.92 10.02 27.59
CA SER A 105 -9.36 8.74 28.03
C SER A 105 -10.22 8.20 29.17
N VAL A 106 -10.73 6.98 29.02
CA VAL A 106 -11.62 6.32 29.97
C VAL A 106 -10.99 4.99 30.34
N ALA A 107 -10.64 4.81 31.62
CA ALA A 107 -10.14 3.54 32.12
C ALA A 107 -11.25 2.49 32.09
N ALA A 108 -10.89 1.27 31.69
CA ALA A 108 -11.76 0.12 31.86
C ALA A 108 -11.84 -0.31 33.34
N ASP A 109 -12.74 -1.23 33.65
CA ASP A 109 -12.82 -1.87 34.98
C ASP A 109 -11.66 -2.86 35.28
N ILE A 110 -10.69 -2.97 34.36
CA ILE A 110 -9.48 -3.78 34.47
C ILE A 110 -8.24 -2.90 34.33
N ASP A 111 -7.22 -3.19 35.13
CA ASP A 111 -5.98 -2.42 35.17
C ASP A 111 -5.25 -2.42 33.82
N GLY A 112 -4.76 -1.25 33.42
CA GLY A 112 -3.92 -1.09 32.23
C GLY A 112 -4.68 -1.08 30.90
N VAL A 113 -6.02 -1.06 30.90
CA VAL A 113 -6.85 -0.94 29.69
C VAL A 113 -7.57 0.41 29.66
N PHE A 114 -7.48 1.10 28.53
CA PHE A 114 -8.06 2.43 28.33
C PHE A 114 -8.76 2.53 26.98
N PHE A 115 -9.93 3.17 26.98
CA PHE A 115 -10.55 3.71 25.78
C PHE A 115 -10.05 5.13 25.55
N GLU A 116 -9.51 5.39 24.36
CA GLU A 116 -8.96 6.68 23.96
C GLU A 116 -9.68 7.19 22.72
N ALA A 117 -10.23 8.41 22.75
CA ALA A 117 -10.81 9.05 21.59
C ALA A 117 -10.27 10.47 21.45
N ARG A 118 -9.87 10.86 20.25
CA ARG A 118 -9.42 12.23 19.98
C ARG A 118 -10.62 13.17 19.85
N GLY A 119 -10.45 14.42 20.26
CA GLY A 119 -11.49 15.44 20.23
C GLY A 119 -12.06 15.67 18.83
N ARG A 120 -11.21 15.63 17.81
CA ARG A 120 -11.63 15.71 16.40
C ARG A 120 -12.55 14.58 15.95
N SER A 121 -12.54 13.45 16.65
CA SER A 121 -13.37 12.29 16.34
C SER A 121 -14.71 12.32 17.10
N ILE A 122 -14.86 13.23 18.07
CA ILE A 122 -16.06 13.39 18.88
C ILE A 122 -16.81 14.65 18.43
N TYR A 123 -17.90 14.45 17.69
CA TYR A 123 -18.73 15.56 17.18
C TYR A 123 -19.93 15.86 18.09
N ARG A 124 -20.38 14.86 18.85
CA ARG A 124 -21.52 14.96 19.76
C ARG A 124 -21.19 14.31 21.10
N ALA A 125 -21.80 14.84 22.15
CA ALA A 125 -21.59 14.31 23.49
C ALA A 125 -22.12 12.88 23.59
N ALA A 126 -21.32 12.00 24.16
CA ALA A 126 -21.64 10.59 24.36
C ALA A 126 -21.06 10.10 25.70
N ARG A 127 -21.40 8.88 26.07
CA ARG A 127 -20.85 8.21 27.25
C ARG A 127 -20.35 6.83 26.85
N VAL A 128 -19.24 6.40 27.43
CA VAL A 128 -18.62 5.11 27.12
C VAL A 128 -18.29 4.35 28.39
N ASP A 129 -18.53 3.05 28.37
CA ASP A 129 -18.08 2.10 29.38
C ASP A 129 -17.28 0.99 28.68
N VAL A 130 -16.18 0.58 29.30
CA VAL A 130 -15.38 -0.56 28.87
C VAL A 130 -15.20 -1.48 30.06
N SER A 131 -15.68 -2.70 29.94
CA SER A 131 -15.63 -3.70 31.01
C SER A 131 -15.08 -5.04 30.54
N ALA A 132 -14.32 -5.72 31.40
CA ALA A 132 -13.78 -7.05 31.12
C ALA A 132 -14.81 -8.14 31.46
N ALA A 133 -15.13 -9.00 30.50
CA ALA A 133 -15.90 -10.19 30.74
C ALA A 133 -15.02 -11.29 31.36
N GLY A 134 -15.53 -11.99 32.38
CA GLY A 134 -14.86 -13.12 33.03
C GLY A 134 -14.75 -14.40 32.18
N GLY A 135 -14.90 -14.29 30.86
CA GLY A 135 -14.93 -15.38 29.89
C GLY A 135 -15.59 -14.92 28.59
N MET A 136 -15.72 -15.83 27.61
CA MET A 136 -16.45 -15.53 26.37
C MET A 136 -17.94 -15.26 26.69
N PRO A 137 -18.49 -14.09 26.37
CA PRO A 137 -19.90 -13.78 26.65
C PRO A 137 -20.85 -14.74 25.93
N ARG A 138 -22.02 -14.99 26.51
CA ARG A 138 -23.05 -15.85 25.90
C ARG A 138 -23.54 -15.26 24.58
N GLY A 139 -23.66 -16.10 23.56
CA GLY A 139 -24.15 -15.70 22.23
C GLY A 139 -23.06 -15.12 21.31
N VAL A 140 -21.80 -15.08 21.76
CA VAL A 140 -20.65 -14.76 20.91
C VAL A 140 -20.20 -16.02 20.17
N GLY A 141 -19.99 -15.90 18.85
CA GLY A 141 -19.49 -17.00 18.03
C GLY A 141 -18.03 -17.39 18.39
N PRO A 142 -17.56 -18.57 17.96
CA PRO A 142 -16.17 -18.96 18.18
C PRO A 142 -15.21 -17.96 17.52
N LEU A 143 -14.00 -17.83 18.08
CA LEU A 143 -12.95 -17.01 17.48
C LEU A 143 -12.59 -17.52 16.08
N PRO A 144 -12.06 -16.64 15.20
CA PRO A 144 -11.51 -17.06 13.91
C PRO A 144 -10.50 -18.21 14.05
N VAL A 145 -10.45 -19.06 13.02
CA VAL A 145 -9.63 -20.28 13.03
C VAL A 145 -8.16 -19.94 13.28
N GLY A 146 -7.51 -20.76 14.11
CA GLY A 146 -6.08 -20.59 14.42
C GLY A 146 -5.78 -19.43 15.37
N ARG A 147 -6.78 -18.84 16.01
CA ARG A 147 -6.61 -17.78 17.02
C ARG A 147 -6.77 -18.30 18.44
N VAL A 148 -5.87 -17.86 19.31
CA VAL A 148 -5.88 -18.15 20.75
C VAL A 148 -6.05 -16.84 21.50
N GLN A 149 -6.95 -16.80 22.47
CA GLN A 149 -7.21 -15.61 23.27
C GLN A 149 -5.99 -15.22 24.12
N LEU A 150 -5.55 -13.96 24.04
CA LEU A 150 -4.46 -13.40 24.87
C LEU A 150 -4.99 -12.58 26.05
N THR A 151 -6.05 -11.81 25.84
CA THR A 151 -6.64 -10.94 26.87
C THR A 151 -8.05 -11.39 27.23
N PRO A 152 -8.61 -11.00 28.39
CA PRO A 152 -10.04 -11.06 28.63
C PRO A 152 -10.83 -10.38 27.49
N VAL A 153 -12.06 -10.82 27.27
CA VAL A 153 -12.95 -10.19 26.30
C VAL A 153 -13.43 -8.87 26.89
N LEU A 154 -13.15 -7.77 26.23
CA LEU A 154 -13.63 -6.45 26.60
C LEU A 154 -15.03 -6.25 26.03
N THR A 155 -15.93 -5.64 26.80
CA THR A 155 -17.26 -5.22 26.38
C THR A 155 -17.27 -3.71 26.25
N LEU A 156 -17.67 -3.22 25.09
CA LEU A 156 -17.76 -1.80 24.79
C LEU A 156 -19.24 -1.40 24.74
N ASP A 157 -19.65 -0.49 25.61
CA ASP A 157 -20.99 0.11 25.59
C ASP A 157 -20.91 1.62 25.41
N ILE A 158 -21.41 2.10 24.27
CA ILE A 158 -21.47 3.52 23.94
C ILE A 158 -22.93 3.98 23.99
N ARG A 159 -23.19 5.01 24.81
CA ARG A 159 -24.49 5.66 24.95
C ARG A 159 -24.45 7.05 24.32
N GLY A 160 -25.18 7.21 23.22
CA GLY A 160 -25.18 8.40 22.39
C GLY A 160 -24.51 8.16 21.03
N PRO A 161 -24.27 9.20 20.22
CA PRO A 161 -23.56 9.08 18.96
C PRO A 161 -22.13 8.60 19.20
N ALA A 162 -21.72 7.52 18.53
CA ALA A 162 -20.35 7.04 18.62
C ALA A 162 -19.38 8.09 18.04
N PRO A 163 -18.16 8.22 18.59
CA PRO A 163 -17.11 8.98 17.91
C PRO A 163 -16.78 8.30 16.58
N ARG A 164 -16.13 9.03 15.67
CA ARG A 164 -15.77 8.46 14.36
C ARG A 164 -14.73 7.35 14.46
N GLU A 165 -13.72 7.61 15.26
CA GLU A 165 -12.64 6.69 15.58
C GLU A 165 -12.36 6.73 17.07
N ALA A 166 -11.92 5.61 17.61
CA ALA A 166 -11.36 5.50 18.95
C ALA A 166 -10.25 4.45 18.97
N TRP A 167 -9.62 4.28 20.12
CA TRP A 167 -8.57 3.29 20.36
C TRP A 167 -8.82 2.57 21.67
N ILE A 168 -8.48 1.29 21.71
CA ILE A 168 -8.27 0.54 22.96
C ILE A 168 -6.77 0.40 23.17
N ALA A 169 -6.26 1.03 24.22
CA ALA A 169 -4.90 0.79 24.69
C ALA A 169 -4.93 -0.30 25.76
N ALA A 170 -4.08 -1.32 25.63
CA ALA A 170 -3.99 -2.41 26.60
C ALA A 170 -2.53 -2.86 26.78
N LEU A 171 -2.22 -3.41 27.95
CA LEU A 171 -0.98 -4.16 28.15
C LEU A 171 -1.19 -5.61 27.73
N VAL A 172 -0.25 -6.13 26.94
CA VAL A 172 -0.24 -7.53 26.50
C VAL A 172 1.07 -8.18 26.89
N ASP A 173 0.99 -9.39 27.44
CA ASP A 173 2.15 -10.19 27.77
C ASP A 173 2.56 -11.01 26.54
N VAL A 174 3.41 -10.40 25.72
CA VAL A 174 4.01 -11.05 24.54
C VAL A 174 5.52 -11.02 24.67
N GLY A 175 6.15 -12.18 24.51
CA GLY A 175 7.61 -12.28 24.50
C GLY A 175 8.26 -11.53 23.33
N PRO A 176 9.59 -11.39 23.30
CA PRO A 176 10.31 -10.78 22.18
C PRO A 176 9.90 -11.41 20.84
N GLY A 177 9.56 -10.58 19.85
CA GLY A 177 9.08 -11.03 18.54
C GLY A 177 7.61 -11.50 18.49
N GLY A 178 6.95 -11.69 19.63
CA GLY A 178 5.56 -12.15 19.72
C GLY A 178 4.51 -11.15 19.19
N GLN A 179 4.86 -9.86 19.10
CA GLN A 179 3.97 -8.80 18.63
C GLN A 179 3.42 -9.07 17.23
N ALA A 180 4.23 -9.65 16.34
CA ALA A 180 3.85 -9.96 14.96
C ALA A 180 2.78 -11.06 14.86
N PHE A 181 2.51 -11.76 15.96
CA PHE A 181 1.49 -12.80 16.04
C PHE A 181 0.20 -12.30 16.69
N VAL A 182 0.13 -11.04 17.12
CA VAL A 182 -1.06 -10.48 17.75
C VAL A 182 -2.08 -10.09 16.69
N ASP A 183 -3.31 -10.57 16.84
CA ASP A 183 -4.43 -10.24 15.97
C ASP A 183 -5.64 -9.84 16.83
N PRO A 184 -5.99 -8.55 16.91
CA PRO A 184 -7.19 -8.10 17.60
C PRO A 184 -8.45 -8.30 16.76
N TYR A 185 -9.55 -8.66 17.42
CA TYR A 185 -10.85 -8.82 16.79
C TYR A 185 -11.95 -8.11 17.58
N GLY A 186 -12.90 -7.53 16.85
CA GLY A 186 -14.15 -7.00 17.38
C GLY A 186 -15.34 -7.83 16.93
N TRP A 187 -16.36 -7.95 17.77
CA TRP A 187 -17.62 -8.64 17.50
C TRP A 187 -18.77 -7.65 17.58
N ASP A 188 -19.54 -7.48 16.52
CA ASP A 188 -20.71 -6.57 16.46
C ASP A 188 -22.03 -7.19 16.95
N GLY A 189 -22.05 -8.50 17.19
CA GLY A 189 -23.28 -9.27 17.43
C GLY A 189 -23.52 -10.37 16.41
N GLN A 190 -22.83 -10.34 15.27
CA GLN A 190 -23.01 -11.28 14.16
C GLN A 190 -21.70 -11.92 13.72
N ALA A 191 -20.62 -11.14 13.60
CA ALA A 191 -19.34 -11.64 13.09
C ALA A 191 -18.14 -11.01 13.80
N TRP A 192 -17.05 -11.79 13.87
CA TRP A 192 -15.76 -11.28 14.27
C TRP A 192 -15.12 -10.57 13.08
N GLN A 193 -14.66 -9.34 13.30
CA GLN A 193 -13.90 -8.56 12.32
C GLN A 193 -12.54 -8.20 12.92
N TRP A 194 -11.49 -8.34 12.11
CA TRP A 194 -10.14 -7.95 12.51
C TRP A 194 -10.05 -6.43 12.68
N LEU A 195 -9.30 -5.97 13.68
CA LEU A 195 -9.13 -4.56 13.98
C LEU A 195 -7.65 -4.13 13.80
N PRO A 196 -7.39 -3.00 13.10
CA PRO A 196 -6.04 -2.47 12.97
C PRO A 196 -5.42 -2.13 14.32
N PHE A 197 -4.10 -2.24 14.43
CA PHE A 197 -3.41 -1.97 15.68
C PHE A 197 -1.97 -1.53 15.49
N GLN A 198 -1.40 -0.98 16.54
CA GLN A 198 0.01 -0.64 16.62
C GLN A 198 0.56 -0.92 18.02
N PHE A 199 1.87 -1.06 18.12
CA PHE A 199 2.58 -1.07 19.40
C PHE A 199 3.30 0.25 19.59
N ASP A 200 3.02 0.95 20.67
CA ASP A 200 3.74 2.19 21.03
C ASP A 200 5.07 1.85 21.73
N VAL A 201 5.06 0.79 22.54
CA VAL A 201 6.22 0.20 23.22
C VAL A 201 6.04 -1.33 23.26
N ALA A 202 7.07 -2.05 23.73
CA ALA A 202 7.16 -3.50 23.62
C ALA A 202 5.92 -4.31 24.06
N ASN A 203 5.18 -3.84 25.07
CA ASN A 203 4.05 -4.55 25.67
C ASN A 203 2.73 -3.75 25.65
N ARG A 204 2.69 -2.56 25.02
CA ARG A 204 1.48 -1.74 24.97
C ARG A 204 0.93 -1.72 23.55
N ILE A 205 -0.16 -2.44 23.34
CA ILE A 205 -0.91 -2.44 22.09
C ILE A 205 -1.95 -1.33 22.11
N ARG A 206 -2.17 -0.71 20.95
CA ARG A 206 -3.28 0.22 20.68
C ARG A 206 -4.06 -0.28 19.49
N VAL A 207 -5.29 -0.72 19.74
CA VAL A 207 -6.22 -1.26 18.75
C VAL A 207 -7.15 -0.15 18.28
N ARG A 208 -7.18 0.12 16.97
CA ARG A 208 -8.03 1.13 16.33
C ARG A 208 -9.46 0.62 16.20
N LEU A 209 -10.42 1.46 16.59
CA LEU A 209 -11.86 1.20 16.45
C LEU A 209 -12.45 2.14 15.39
N PRO A 210 -12.79 1.65 14.18
CA PRO A 210 -13.41 2.45 13.11
C PRO A 210 -14.93 2.57 13.32
N LEU A 211 -15.32 3.27 14.39
CA LEU A 211 -16.68 3.30 14.94
C LEU A 211 -17.76 3.89 14.03
N GLN A 212 -17.42 4.56 12.92
CA GLN A 212 -18.42 4.93 11.90
C GLN A 212 -18.91 3.74 11.08
N ARG A 213 -17.98 2.82 10.76
CA ARG A 213 -18.26 1.66 9.89
C ARG A 213 -18.59 0.41 10.69
N PHE A 214 -17.94 0.26 11.84
CA PHE A 214 -18.02 -0.93 12.66
C PHE A 214 -17.95 -0.58 14.15
N VAL A 215 -19.04 -0.83 14.87
CA VAL A 215 -19.14 -0.64 16.32
C VAL A 215 -19.09 -2.00 17.01
N PRO A 216 -17.90 -2.45 17.49
CA PRO A 216 -17.80 -3.72 18.19
C PRO A 216 -18.48 -3.62 19.56
N ARG A 217 -19.27 -4.64 19.90
CA ARG A 217 -19.80 -4.86 21.25
C ARG A 217 -18.79 -5.56 22.14
N HIS A 218 -18.03 -6.48 21.56
CA HIS A 218 -16.94 -7.16 22.25
C HIS A 218 -15.64 -7.02 21.49
N ILE A 219 -14.53 -6.93 22.21
CA ILE A 219 -13.19 -6.81 21.65
C ILE A 219 -12.31 -7.84 22.36
N VAL A 220 -11.47 -8.53 21.61
CA VAL A 220 -10.54 -9.52 22.15
C VAL A 220 -9.22 -9.42 21.41
N ILE A 221 -8.13 -9.43 22.15
CA ILE A 221 -6.79 -9.52 21.57
C ILE A 221 -6.41 -11.00 21.56
N THR A 222 -6.00 -11.49 20.39
CA THR A 222 -5.65 -12.89 20.18
C THR A 222 -4.23 -13.04 19.66
N GLN A 223 -3.72 -14.26 19.68
CA GLN A 223 -2.49 -14.66 19.04
C GLN A 223 -2.79 -15.66 17.91
N ALA A 224 -2.16 -15.48 16.76
CA ALA A 224 -2.14 -16.47 15.70
C ALA A 224 -1.25 -17.66 16.11
N ALA A 225 -1.85 -18.85 16.13
CA ALA A 225 -1.17 -20.10 16.49
C ALA A 225 -0.82 -20.98 15.29
N ARG A 226 -1.54 -20.82 14.17
CA ARG A 226 -1.30 -21.55 12.91
C ARG A 226 -1.97 -20.85 11.74
N GLY A 227 -1.37 -21.02 10.57
CA GLY A 227 -1.98 -20.73 9.28
C GLY A 227 -1.12 -21.31 8.16
N ALA A 228 -1.77 -21.63 7.04
CA ALA A 228 -1.09 -22.08 5.83
C ALA A 228 -0.99 -20.90 4.85
N THR A 229 0.13 -20.82 4.16
CA THR A 229 0.36 -19.83 3.11
C THR A 229 0.14 -20.50 1.76
N GLU A 230 -0.78 -19.98 0.96
CA GLU A 230 -0.99 -20.44 -0.41
C GLU A 230 0.12 -19.94 -1.32
N VAL A 231 0.34 -20.61 -2.45
CA VAL A 231 1.22 -20.14 -3.53
C VAL A 231 0.38 -19.85 -4.76
N SER A 232 0.62 -18.73 -5.44
CA SER A 232 0.16 -18.51 -6.80
C SER A 232 1.30 -18.17 -7.77
N ALA A 233 1.06 -18.40 -9.06
CA ALA A 233 1.96 -18.02 -10.14
C ALA A 233 1.30 -16.99 -11.07
N GLY A 234 1.89 -15.80 -11.14
CA GLY A 234 1.53 -14.70 -12.03
C GLY A 234 2.17 -14.88 -13.41
N LEU A 235 1.38 -15.32 -14.37
CA LEU A 235 1.81 -15.67 -15.72
C LEU A 235 1.85 -14.43 -16.61
N LEU A 236 2.96 -14.27 -17.34
CA LEU A 236 3.07 -13.29 -18.40
C LEU A 236 2.18 -13.70 -19.60
N PRO A 237 1.62 -12.72 -20.34
CA PRO A 237 0.84 -13.00 -21.53
C PRO A 237 1.74 -13.42 -22.71
N PRO A 238 1.17 -14.07 -23.76
CA PRO A 238 1.90 -14.35 -24.99
C PRO A 238 2.61 -13.09 -25.55
N PRO A 239 3.82 -13.22 -26.11
CA PRO A 239 4.46 -14.46 -26.55
C PRO A 239 5.21 -15.26 -25.48
N ALA A 240 5.23 -14.81 -24.22
CA ALA A 240 5.86 -15.57 -23.13
C ALA A 240 5.20 -16.95 -22.98
N ALA A 241 6.00 -18.01 -22.95
CA ALA A 241 5.50 -19.38 -22.82
C ALA A 241 5.39 -19.77 -21.34
N PRO A 242 4.24 -20.31 -20.88
CA PRO A 242 4.13 -20.83 -19.52
C PRO A 242 4.99 -22.10 -19.35
N PRO A 243 5.74 -22.25 -18.24
CA PRO A 243 6.51 -23.45 -17.99
C PRO A 243 5.59 -24.64 -17.63
N ALA A 244 5.96 -25.86 -18.01
CA ALA A 244 5.15 -27.06 -17.73
C ALA A 244 4.92 -27.29 -16.22
N ALA A 245 5.84 -26.83 -15.37
CA ALA A 245 5.76 -26.95 -13.92
C ALA A 245 4.53 -26.27 -13.30
N ILE A 246 3.92 -25.29 -13.99
CA ILE A 246 2.74 -24.60 -13.45
C ILE A 246 1.47 -25.46 -13.42
N ALA A 247 1.49 -26.64 -14.07
CA ALA A 247 0.36 -27.57 -14.08
C ALA A 247 -0.06 -28.00 -12.66
N GLU A 248 0.90 -28.08 -11.75
CA GLU A 248 0.71 -28.50 -10.35
C GLU A 248 0.44 -27.32 -9.39
N ILE A 249 0.48 -26.07 -9.88
CA ILE A 249 0.23 -24.90 -9.04
C ILE A 249 -1.28 -24.70 -8.84
N PRO A 250 -1.80 -24.64 -7.60
CA PRO A 250 -3.24 -24.56 -7.35
C PRO A 250 -3.90 -23.25 -7.79
N ILE A 251 -3.12 -22.17 -7.90
CA ILE A 251 -3.60 -20.83 -8.20
C ILE A 251 -2.75 -20.20 -9.29
N LEU A 252 -3.39 -19.81 -10.39
CA LEU A 252 -2.75 -19.12 -11.49
C LEU A 252 -3.36 -17.74 -11.66
N GLU A 253 -2.52 -16.76 -11.94
CA GLU A 253 -2.94 -15.38 -12.09
C GLU A 253 -2.47 -14.88 -13.45
N MET A 254 -3.41 -14.36 -14.24
CA MET A 254 -3.15 -14.04 -15.64
C MET A 254 -2.96 -12.54 -15.79
N ARG A 255 -1.73 -12.12 -16.13
CA ARG A 255 -1.43 -10.72 -16.48
C ARG A 255 -1.84 -10.43 -17.92
N ALA A 256 -3.15 -10.52 -18.15
CA ALA A 256 -3.74 -10.51 -19.49
C ALA A 256 -4.69 -9.35 -19.73
N TYR A 257 -4.99 -8.55 -18.70
CA TYR A 257 -6.02 -7.53 -18.74
C TYR A 257 -5.45 -6.18 -18.31
N GLY A 258 -5.98 -5.11 -18.91
CA GLY A 258 -5.54 -3.77 -18.60
C GLY A 258 -6.59 -2.73 -18.91
N ILE A 259 -6.30 -1.50 -18.51
CA ILE A 259 -7.06 -0.31 -18.87
C ILE A 259 -6.23 0.46 -19.89
N GLU A 260 -6.79 0.77 -21.06
CA GLU A 260 -6.15 1.58 -22.10
C GLU A 260 -6.72 3.01 -22.16
N THR A 261 -7.96 3.18 -21.70
CA THR A 261 -8.74 4.43 -21.71
C THR A 261 -9.31 4.74 -20.33
N ASP A 262 -9.52 6.02 -20.00
CA ASP A 262 -10.05 6.45 -18.70
C ASP A 262 -11.59 6.35 -18.58
N ASP A 263 -12.24 5.84 -19.62
CA ASP A 263 -13.70 5.68 -19.70
C ASP A 263 -14.25 4.47 -18.93
N GLY A 264 -13.37 3.63 -18.38
CA GLY A 264 -13.69 2.46 -17.57
C GLY A 264 -13.67 1.13 -18.33
N HIS A 265 -13.34 1.10 -19.62
CA HIS A 265 -13.22 -0.15 -20.35
C HIS A 265 -12.01 -0.98 -19.91
N VAL A 266 -12.17 -2.32 -19.95
CA VAL A 266 -11.10 -3.28 -19.68
C VAL A 266 -10.83 -4.06 -20.97
N VAL A 267 -9.58 -4.07 -21.39
CA VAL A 267 -9.09 -4.83 -22.54
C VAL A 267 -8.46 -6.15 -22.09
N GLY A 268 -8.17 -7.01 -23.06
CA GLY A 268 -7.51 -8.28 -22.82
C GLY A 268 -8.47 -9.47 -22.73
N GLN A 269 -7.87 -10.65 -22.84
CA GLN A 269 -8.61 -11.91 -22.91
C GLN A 269 -7.81 -13.04 -22.26
N ARG A 270 -8.53 -14.02 -21.72
CA ARG A 270 -7.95 -15.26 -21.26
C ARG A 270 -7.16 -15.97 -22.37
N PHE A 271 -5.93 -16.38 -22.06
CA PHE A 271 -5.10 -17.26 -22.88
C PHE A 271 -5.08 -18.72 -22.35
N PRO A 272 -4.72 -19.71 -23.20
CA PRO A 272 -4.62 -21.10 -22.78
C PRO A 272 -3.53 -21.32 -21.73
N ILE A 273 -3.83 -22.13 -20.71
CA ILE A 273 -2.89 -22.50 -19.65
C ILE A 273 -2.77 -24.04 -19.55
N PRO A 274 -1.59 -24.57 -19.22
CA PRO A 274 -1.34 -26.00 -19.03
C PRO A 274 -1.87 -26.53 -17.69
N SER A 275 -2.95 -25.97 -17.15
CA SER A 275 -3.64 -26.47 -15.95
C SER A 275 -5.15 -26.49 -16.15
N ARG A 276 -5.80 -27.56 -15.67
CA ARG A 276 -7.27 -27.71 -15.69
C ARG A 276 -7.91 -27.65 -14.31
N ARG A 277 -7.10 -27.61 -13.25
CA ARG A 277 -7.56 -27.68 -11.85
C ARG A 277 -7.31 -26.39 -11.08
N ALA A 278 -6.44 -25.52 -11.58
CA ALA A 278 -6.11 -24.28 -10.90
C ALA A 278 -7.30 -23.32 -10.83
N ARG A 279 -7.44 -22.63 -9.70
CA ARG A 279 -8.23 -21.40 -9.64
C ARG A 279 -7.51 -20.32 -10.42
N VAL A 280 -8.21 -19.64 -11.32
CA VAL A 280 -7.61 -18.67 -12.24
C VAL A 280 -8.10 -17.28 -11.91
N TYR A 281 -7.19 -16.37 -11.59
CA TYR A 281 -7.48 -14.96 -11.35
C TYR A 281 -7.03 -14.12 -12.55
N GLY A 282 -7.80 -13.07 -12.86
CA GLY A 282 -7.38 -12.07 -13.85
C GLY A 282 -6.68 -10.90 -13.17
N VAL A 283 -5.44 -10.60 -13.56
CA VAL A 283 -4.75 -9.39 -13.13
C VAL A 283 -5.12 -8.28 -14.11
N VAL A 284 -5.66 -7.18 -13.59
CA VAL A 284 -6.04 -5.99 -14.34
C VAL A 284 -5.13 -4.85 -13.91
N ASP A 285 -4.33 -4.32 -14.84
CA ASP A 285 -3.34 -3.29 -14.55
C ASP A 285 -3.55 -1.99 -15.35
N ASN A 286 -2.78 -0.97 -14.98
CA ASN A 286 -2.67 0.29 -15.73
C ASN A 286 -1.24 0.50 -16.23
N LEU A 287 -0.62 -0.55 -16.75
CA LEU A 287 0.76 -0.54 -17.21
C LEU A 287 0.84 -0.49 -18.74
N GLU A 288 1.86 0.22 -19.23
CA GLU A 288 2.29 0.17 -20.62
C GLU A 288 3.74 -0.31 -20.63
N GLY A 289 3.92 -1.63 -20.78
CA GLY A 289 5.17 -2.29 -20.44
C GLY A 289 5.45 -2.18 -18.93
N LEU A 290 6.55 -1.54 -18.55
CA LEU A 290 6.87 -1.25 -17.14
C LEU A 290 6.41 0.16 -16.70
N ARG A 291 5.90 0.99 -17.62
CA ARG A 291 5.49 2.35 -17.32
C ARG A 291 4.10 2.36 -16.67
N VAL A 292 3.99 3.02 -15.52
CA VAL A 292 2.69 3.24 -14.84
C VAL A 292 1.94 4.39 -15.52
N ARG A 293 0.72 4.11 -16.01
CA ARG A 293 -0.23 5.10 -16.54
C ARG A 293 -1.22 5.53 -15.46
N SER A 294 -0.74 6.34 -14.51
CA SER A 294 -1.54 6.81 -13.38
C SER A 294 -2.72 7.68 -13.79
N ASP A 295 -2.60 8.38 -14.93
CA ASP A 295 -3.66 9.21 -15.52
C ASP A 295 -4.96 8.41 -15.74
N LEU A 296 -4.86 7.16 -16.22
CA LEU A 296 -6.02 6.33 -16.53
C LEU A 296 -6.87 6.04 -15.29
N VAL A 297 -6.26 5.55 -14.22
CA VAL A 297 -6.97 5.17 -13.00
C VAL A 297 -7.47 6.41 -12.26
N ASN A 298 -6.67 7.47 -12.19
CA ASN A 298 -7.09 8.70 -11.50
C ASN A 298 -8.29 9.34 -12.21
N ASN A 299 -8.28 9.46 -13.54
CA ASN A 299 -9.41 9.99 -14.31
C ASN A 299 -10.67 9.11 -14.19
N LEU A 300 -10.49 7.79 -14.25
CA LEU A 300 -11.57 6.82 -14.04
C LEU A 300 -12.21 7.00 -12.65
N LEU A 301 -11.39 7.12 -11.61
CA LEU A 301 -11.86 7.31 -10.23
C LEU A 301 -12.54 8.67 -10.01
N MET A 302 -12.20 9.71 -10.78
CA MET A 302 -12.87 11.01 -10.70
C MET A 302 -14.28 10.99 -11.33
N GLN A 303 -14.49 10.22 -12.40
CA GLN A 303 -15.73 10.23 -13.17
C GLN A 303 -16.73 9.15 -12.71
N ARG A 304 -17.95 9.56 -12.36
CA ARG A 304 -19.01 8.65 -11.88
C ARG A 304 -19.33 7.55 -12.88
N GLU A 305 -19.54 7.93 -14.14
CA GLU A 305 -19.92 7.01 -15.22
C GLU A 305 -18.79 6.03 -15.51
N ALA A 306 -17.53 6.47 -15.48
CA ALA A 306 -16.37 5.61 -15.66
C ALA A 306 -16.23 4.60 -14.53
N ARG A 307 -16.35 5.00 -13.25
CA ARG A 307 -16.36 4.09 -12.10
C ARG A 307 -17.43 3.00 -12.22
N GLN A 308 -18.64 3.37 -12.67
CA GLN A 308 -19.75 2.43 -12.86
C GLN A 308 -19.45 1.46 -14.00
N ARG A 309 -19.09 1.97 -15.19
CA ARG A 309 -18.75 1.14 -16.35
C ARG A 309 -17.61 0.18 -16.04
N HIS A 310 -16.61 0.65 -15.30
CA HIS A 310 -15.47 -0.16 -14.92
C HIS A 310 -15.83 -1.31 -13.98
N ARG A 311 -16.67 -1.02 -12.97
CA ARG A 311 -17.18 -2.06 -12.06
C ARG A 311 -17.95 -3.13 -12.83
N ASP A 312 -18.81 -2.72 -13.77
CA ASP A 312 -19.58 -3.63 -14.62
C ASP A 312 -18.65 -4.44 -15.55
N ALA A 313 -17.61 -3.80 -16.10
CA ALA A 313 -16.61 -4.45 -16.95
C ALA A 313 -15.83 -5.54 -16.19
N LEU A 314 -15.42 -5.28 -14.94
CA LEU A 314 -14.71 -6.24 -14.09
C LEU A 314 -15.59 -7.43 -13.70
N VAL A 315 -16.87 -7.21 -13.37
CA VAL A 315 -17.82 -8.31 -13.09
C VAL A 315 -18.08 -9.14 -14.34
N ASN A 316 -18.23 -8.48 -15.50
CA ASN A 316 -18.38 -9.17 -16.78
C ASN A 316 -17.12 -9.96 -17.13
N LEU A 317 -15.94 -9.44 -16.85
CA LEU A 317 -14.67 -10.12 -17.05
C LEU A 317 -14.62 -11.45 -16.26
N VAL A 318 -14.97 -11.42 -14.97
CA VAL A 318 -15.03 -12.62 -14.11
C VAL A 318 -15.93 -13.69 -14.72
N ARG A 319 -17.11 -13.30 -15.22
CA ARG A 319 -18.09 -14.23 -15.81
C ARG A 319 -17.67 -14.74 -17.19
N ARG A 320 -17.25 -13.83 -18.07
CA ARG A 320 -16.87 -14.11 -19.47
C ARG A 320 -15.74 -15.13 -19.51
N ASP A 321 -14.73 -14.92 -18.69
CA ASP A 321 -13.50 -15.71 -18.73
C ASP A 321 -13.47 -16.80 -17.65
N GLY A 322 -14.55 -16.97 -16.87
CA GLY A 322 -14.68 -18.01 -15.84
C GLY A 322 -13.57 -17.92 -14.80
N LEU A 323 -13.34 -16.73 -14.26
CA LEU A 323 -12.28 -16.45 -13.30
C LEU A 323 -12.78 -16.70 -11.86
N ALA A 324 -11.89 -17.15 -10.99
CA ALA A 324 -12.10 -17.25 -9.55
C ALA A 324 -12.08 -15.88 -8.86
N GLY A 325 -11.66 -14.83 -9.57
CA GLY A 325 -11.60 -13.47 -9.07
C GLY A 325 -10.69 -12.59 -9.90
N ILE A 326 -10.43 -11.39 -9.39
CA ILE A 326 -9.59 -10.38 -10.02
C ILE A 326 -8.55 -9.84 -9.05
N VAL A 327 -7.38 -9.50 -9.59
CA VAL A 327 -6.34 -8.73 -8.90
C VAL A 327 -6.24 -7.38 -9.58
N LEU A 328 -6.47 -6.31 -8.82
CA LEU A 328 -6.33 -4.95 -9.30
C LEU A 328 -4.90 -4.48 -9.04
N ASP A 329 -4.08 -4.46 -10.08
CA ASP A 329 -2.72 -3.92 -10.05
C ASP A 329 -2.72 -2.46 -10.51
N TYR A 330 -3.54 -1.64 -9.84
CA TYR A 330 -3.64 -0.21 -10.10
C TYR A 330 -2.60 0.57 -9.32
N ARG A 331 -1.67 1.17 -10.05
CA ARG A 331 -0.53 1.90 -9.51
C ARG A 331 -0.67 3.40 -9.75
N GLY A 332 -0.09 4.19 -8.85
CA GLY A 332 -0.09 5.66 -8.95
C GLY A 332 -1.43 6.33 -8.65
N ILE A 333 -2.28 5.72 -7.80
CA ILE A 333 -3.52 6.35 -7.32
C ILE A 333 -3.16 7.56 -6.44
N ASP A 334 -3.78 8.71 -6.72
CA ASP A 334 -3.61 9.94 -5.94
C ASP A 334 -4.06 9.75 -4.48
N GLY A 335 -3.37 10.40 -3.54
CA GLY A 335 -3.74 10.40 -2.12
C GLY A 335 -5.12 10.99 -1.86
N MET A 336 -5.55 11.98 -2.66
CA MET A 336 -6.88 12.60 -2.59
C MET A 336 -8.00 11.69 -3.12
N LEU A 337 -7.68 10.54 -3.71
CA LEU A 337 -8.66 9.59 -4.24
C LEU A 337 -8.76 8.32 -3.40
N GLN A 338 -8.05 8.22 -2.28
CA GLN A 338 -8.02 7.00 -1.45
C GLN A 338 -9.39 6.66 -0.87
N SER A 339 -10.11 7.66 -0.37
CA SER A 339 -11.47 7.49 0.17
C SER A 339 -12.43 7.02 -0.93
N VAL A 340 -12.35 7.66 -2.11
CA VAL A 340 -13.14 7.30 -3.30
C VAL A 340 -12.84 5.88 -3.77
N TYR A 341 -11.56 5.50 -3.78
CA TYR A 341 -11.11 4.17 -4.18
C TYR A 341 -11.59 3.09 -3.22
N ALA A 342 -11.45 3.31 -1.90
CA ALA A 342 -11.94 2.37 -0.89
C ALA A 342 -13.45 2.13 -1.00
N ASP A 343 -14.25 3.18 -1.21
CA ASP A 343 -15.69 3.06 -1.41
C ASP A 343 -16.06 2.34 -2.71
N TRP A 344 -15.32 2.60 -3.78
CA TRP A 344 -15.50 1.91 -5.05
C TRP A 344 -15.14 0.41 -4.92
N LEU A 345 -14.05 0.08 -4.22
CA LEU A 345 -13.65 -1.31 -3.92
C LEU A 345 -14.72 -2.04 -3.13
N ARG A 346 -15.29 -1.44 -2.08
CA ARG A 346 -16.38 -2.05 -1.30
C ARG A 346 -17.55 -2.48 -2.17
N ARG A 347 -17.95 -1.62 -3.13
CA ARG A 347 -19.03 -1.91 -4.08
C ARG A 347 -18.63 -2.99 -5.06
N LEU A 348 -17.41 -2.91 -5.61
CA LEU A 348 -16.87 -3.90 -6.53
C LEU A 348 -16.80 -5.29 -5.88
N SER A 349 -16.24 -5.40 -4.68
CA SER A 349 -16.15 -6.65 -3.93
C SER A 349 -17.53 -7.26 -3.72
N SER A 350 -18.54 -6.46 -3.33
CA SER A 350 -19.93 -6.95 -3.25
C SER A 350 -20.47 -7.48 -4.59
N ASP A 351 -20.19 -6.80 -5.71
CA ASP A 351 -20.62 -7.23 -7.04
C ASP A 351 -19.91 -8.50 -7.51
N VAL A 352 -18.60 -8.61 -7.26
CA VAL A 352 -17.76 -9.76 -7.63
C VAL A 352 -18.05 -10.98 -6.75
N HIS A 353 -18.26 -10.79 -5.44
CA HIS A 353 -18.71 -11.85 -4.52
C HIS A 353 -20.07 -12.42 -4.95
N ARG A 354 -21.00 -11.57 -5.43
CA ARG A 354 -22.28 -12.03 -6.02
C ARG A 354 -22.10 -12.83 -7.31
N ALA A 355 -20.99 -12.62 -8.03
CA ALA A 355 -20.60 -13.45 -9.17
C ALA A 355 -19.79 -14.69 -8.77
N GLY A 356 -19.51 -14.89 -7.47
CA GLY A 356 -18.74 -16.02 -6.95
C GLY A 356 -17.22 -15.86 -7.05
N GLY A 357 -16.72 -14.65 -7.36
CA GLY A 357 -15.29 -14.36 -7.42
C GLY A 357 -14.78 -13.60 -6.19
N GLU A 358 -13.46 -13.46 -6.08
CA GLU A 358 -12.76 -12.66 -5.07
C GLU A 358 -12.09 -11.41 -5.67
N VAL A 359 -11.80 -10.41 -4.84
CA VAL A 359 -11.11 -9.18 -5.23
C VAL A 359 -9.84 -8.99 -4.41
N PHE A 360 -8.71 -8.85 -5.11
CA PHE A 360 -7.41 -8.51 -4.52
C PHE A 360 -6.95 -7.16 -5.04
N VAL A 361 -6.17 -6.44 -4.24
CA VAL A 361 -5.55 -5.17 -4.66
C VAL A 361 -4.05 -5.22 -4.45
N THR A 362 -3.29 -4.67 -5.40
CA THR A 362 -1.86 -4.46 -5.25
C THR A 362 -1.59 -3.10 -4.62
N VAL A 363 -0.66 -3.07 -3.67
CA VAL A 363 -0.09 -1.87 -3.08
C VAL A 363 1.43 -1.90 -3.26
N PRO A 364 2.09 -0.74 -3.43
CA PRO A 364 3.54 -0.70 -3.45
C PRO A 364 4.10 -1.11 -2.09
N MET A 365 5.35 -1.60 -2.07
CA MET A 365 6.08 -1.76 -0.81
C MET A 365 6.11 -0.42 -0.05
N PRO A 366 5.83 -0.43 1.27
CA PRO A 366 5.88 0.79 2.07
C PRO A 366 7.33 1.29 2.12
N ARG A 367 7.49 2.61 2.20
CA ARG A 367 8.81 3.25 2.26
C ARG A 367 9.34 3.20 3.68
N ARG A 368 10.61 2.82 3.82
CA ARG A 368 11.29 2.86 5.12
C ARG A 368 11.63 4.31 5.46
N THR A 369 11.20 4.78 6.63
CA THR A 369 11.56 6.08 7.20
C THR A 369 12.57 5.88 8.33
N SER A 370 13.04 6.97 8.97
CA SER A 370 14.00 6.89 10.08
C SER A 370 13.46 6.20 11.33
N THR A 371 12.13 6.20 11.52
CA THR A 371 11.49 5.68 12.74
C THR A 371 10.41 4.63 12.49
N ALA A 372 9.90 4.49 11.26
CA ALA A 372 8.80 3.57 10.92
C ALA A 372 8.77 3.23 9.42
N TRP A 373 7.79 2.43 9.02
CA TRP A 373 7.40 2.25 7.62
C TRP A 373 6.21 3.17 7.28
N ASP A 374 6.19 3.68 6.05
CA ASP A 374 5.15 4.55 5.54
C ASP A 374 4.51 3.96 4.27
N GLY A 375 3.22 3.63 4.36
CA GLY A 375 2.42 3.13 3.24
C GLY A 375 1.86 4.22 2.31
N SER A 376 2.11 5.50 2.62
CA SER A 376 1.53 6.63 1.88
C SER A 376 1.93 6.63 0.38
N PRO A 377 0.99 7.01 -0.51
CA PRO A 377 -0.34 7.55 -0.24
C PRO A 377 -1.42 6.50 0.08
N TYR A 378 -1.11 5.20 0.04
CA TYR A 378 -2.11 4.15 0.22
C TYR A 378 -2.49 3.98 1.70
N ALA A 379 -3.75 4.23 2.02
CA ALA A 379 -4.29 3.99 3.35
C ALA A 379 -4.67 2.51 3.51
N TRP A 380 -3.69 1.63 3.79
CA TRP A 380 -3.90 0.17 3.81
C TRP A 380 -5.04 -0.28 4.73
N HIS A 381 -5.19 0.41 5.87
CA HIS A 381 -6.26 0.16 6.83
C HIS A 381 -7.67 0.51 6.32
N LEU A 382 -7.79 1.36 5.30
CA LEU A 382 -9.06 1.65 4.60
C LEU A 382 -9.34 0.66 3.49
N LEU A 383 -8.31 0.10 2.85
CA LEU A 383 -8.45 -0.83 1.73
C LEU A 383 -8.69 -2.26 2.19
N ALA A 384 -7.93 -2.74 3.18
CA ALA A 384 -7.95 -4.13 3.64
C ALA A 384 -9.32 -4.65 4.10
N PRO A 385 -10.21 -3.86 4.73
CA PRO A 385 -11.56 -4.30 5.05
C PRO A 385 -12.42 -4.60 3.81
N GLU A 386 -12.16 -3.91 2.70
CA GLU A 386 -13.05 -3.86 1.53
C GLU A 386 -12.74 -4.94 0.48
N VAL A 387 -11.66 -5.71 0.65
CA VAL A 387 -11.13 -6.67 -0.34
C VAL A 387 -10.77 -8.01 0.30
N ASP A 388 -10.59 -9.06 -0.50
CA ASP A 388 -10.23 -10.40 -0.02
C ASP A 388 -8.72 -10.56 0.23
N GLY A 389 -7.89 -9.71 -0.39
CA GLY A 389 -6.48 -9.64 -0.04
C GLY A 389 -5.78 -8.36 -0.52
N VAL A 390 -4.71 -8.02 0.19
CA VAL A 390 -3.83 -6.89 -0.11
C VAL A 390 -2.46 -7.46 -0.45
N ARG A 391 -2.01 -7.22 -1.67
CA ARG A 391 -0.76 -7.70 -2.21
C ARG A 391 0.30 -6.61 -2.17
N VAL A 392 1.37 -6.87 -1.44
CA VAL A 392 2.54 -6.01 -1.44
C VAL A 392 3.45 -6.42 -2.60
N LEU A 393 3.65 -5.51 -3.54
CA LEU A 393 4.62 -5.70 -4.61
C LEU A 393 6.03 -5.47 -4.04
N LEU A 394 6.85 -6.51 -4.02
CA LEU A 394 8.26 -6.37 -3.65
C LEU A 394 9.04 -5.66 -4.77
N PRO A 395 10.06 -4.87 -4.41
CA PRO A 395 10.82 -4.10 -5.37
C PRO A 395 11.49 -5.00 -6.41
N ILE A 396 11.49 -4.53 -7.64
CA ILE A 396 12.12 -5.19 -8.78
C ILE A 396 13.43 -4.54 -9.17
N ASP A 397 13.61 -3.28 -8.77
CA ASP A 397 14.74 -2.41 -9.06
C ASP A 397 15.88 -2.57 -8.06
N ALA A 398 15.57 -2.95 -6.82
CA ALA A 398 16.56 -3.19 -5.79
C ALA A 398 16.33 -4.56 -5.11
N PRO A 399 17.41 -5.31 -4.85
CA PRO A 399 17.33 -6.50 -4.02
C PRO A 399 16.94 -6.11 -2.59
N LEU A 400 16.05 -6.87 -1.96
CA LEU A 400 15.57 -6.57 -0.61
C LEU A 400 16.32 -7.40 0.43
N GLU A 401 16.86 -6.73 1.45
CA GLU A 401 17.46 -7.38 2.62
C GLU A 401 16.40 -8.19 3.38
N THR A 402 16.80 -9.36 3.90
CA THR A 402 15.88 -10.26 4.63
C THR A 402 15.31 -9.59 5.88
N GLU A 403 16.16 -8.86 6.61
CA GLU A 403 15.78 -8.13 7.82
C GLU A 403 14.82 -6.98 7.49
N ALA A 404 15.01 -6.32 6.36
CA ALA A 404 14.11 -5.27 5.89
C ALA A 404 12.73 -5.85 5.51
N LEU A 405 12.70 -7.02 4.86
CA LEU A 405 11.46 -7.73 4.53
C LEU A 405 10.71 -8.18 5.79
N ASP A 406 11.40 -8.79 6.76
CA ASP A 406 10.80 -9.18 8.05
C ASP A 406 10.22 -7.96 8.78
N ALA A 407 10.98 -6.87 8.89
CA ALA A 407 10.53 -5.65 9.55
C ALA A 407 9.32 -5.02 8.85
N MET A 408 9.28 -5.05 7.50
CA MET A 408 8.16 -4.55 6.72
C MET A 408 6.89 -5.38 6.96
N VAL A 409 7.01 -6.72 6.96
CA VAL A 409 5.87 -7.61 7.21
C VAL A 409 5.31 -7.41 8.61
N ARG A 410 6.18 -7.28 9.64
CA ARG A 410 5.72 -7.01 11.01
C ARG A 410 4.92 -5.71 11.12
N TRP A 411 5.34 -4.66 10.41
CA TRP A 411 4.58 -3.42 10.34
C TRP A 411 3.27 -3.59 9.57
N ALA A 412 3.30 -4.28 8.43
CA ALA A 412 2.14 -4.53 7.59
C ALA A 412 1.01 -5.24 8.34
N LEU A 413 1.36 -6.19 9.22
CA LEU A 413 0.42 -6.94 10.05
C LEU A 413 -0.37 -6.09 11.06
N GLY A 414 0.08 -4.85 11.35
CA GLY A 414 -0.71 -3.88 12.13
C GLY A 414 -1.80 -3.19 11.31
N SER A 415 -1.69 -3.20 9.98
CA SER A 415 -2.60 -2.50 9.05
C SER A 415 -3.44 -3.44 8.18
N VAL A 416 -2.98 -4.67 7.95
CA VAL A 416 -3.62 -5.69 7.12
C VAL A 416 -3.67 -7.01 7.90
N PRO A 417 -4.82 -7.69 7.99
CA PRO A 417 -4.86 -9.00 8.63
C PRO A 417 -4.01 -10.02 7.86
N ARG A 418 -3.28 -10.88 8.58
CA ARG A 418 -2.37 -11.88 7.96
C ARG A 418 -3.05 -12.76 6.92
N ASP A 419 -4.32 -13.10 7.16
CA ASP A 419 -5.14 -13.96 6.28
C ASP A 419 -5.48 -13.27 4.94
N LYS A 420 -5.22 -11.96 4.82
CA LYS A 420 -5.37 -11.15 3.60
C LYS A 420 -4.05 -10.65 3.03
N LEU A 421 -2.96 -10.65 3.79
CA LEU A 421 -1.67 -10.10 3.36
C LEU A 421 -0.97 -11.06 2.40
N GLN A 422 -0.60 -10.57 1.22
CA GLN A 422 0.13 -11.32 0.19
C GLN A 422 1.44 -10.64 -0.14
N LEU A 423 2.46 -11.44 -0.47
CA LEU A 423 3.74 -10.94 -1.00
C LEU A 423 3.86 -11.33 -2.47
N ALA A 424 4.10 -10.37 -3.35
CA ALA A 424 4.42 -10.63 -4.75
C ALA A 424 5.91 -10.47 -5.01
N LEU A 425 6.54 -11.59 -5.35
CA LEU A 425 7.97 -11.72 -5.60
C LEU A 425 8.21 -11.71 -7.11
N PRO A 426 9.04 -10.80 -7.62
CA PRO A 426 9.51 -10.93 -8.99
C PRO A 426 10.35 -12.20 -9.12
N VAL A 427 10.04 -13.09 -10.07
CA VAL A 427 10.83 -14.32 -10.30
C VAL A 427 11.87 -14.17 -11.41
N GLN A 428 11.72 -13.15 -12.25
CA GLN A 428 12.72 -12.82 -13.27
C GLN A 428 13.92 -12.10 -12.62
N GLY A 429 15.10 -12.30 -13.22
CA GLY A 429 16.25 -11.47 -12.92
C GLY A 429 16.05 -10.05 -13.46
N ARG A 430 17.00 -9.18 -13.13
CA ARG A 430 17.01 -7.78 -13.56
C ARG A 430 18.39 -7.40 -14.06
N ASP A 431 18.40 -6.59 -15.10
CA ASP A 431 19.57 -5.96 -15.71
C ASP A 431 19.40 -4.44 -15.60
N ILE A 432 20.30 -3.78 -14.89
CA ILE A 432 20.22 -2.37 -14.53
C ILE A 432 21.34 -1.60 -15.22
N VAL A 433 20.98 -0.57 -15.98
CA VAL A 433 21.91 0.36 -16.64
C VAL A 433 21.35 1.78 -16.57
N ASP A 434 22.16 2.76 -16.17
CA ASP A 434 21.76 4.18 -16.06
C ASP A 434 20.39 4.36 -15.35
N ASP A 435 20.20 3.69 -14.20
CA ASP A 435 18.95 3.63 -13.42
C ASP A 435 17.72 3.05 -14.14
N THR A 436 17.90 2.53 -15.35
CA THR A 436 16.87 1.83 -16.12
C THR A 436 16.93 0.34 -15.80
N VAL A 437 15.78 -0.23 -15.45
CA VAL A 437 15.65 -1.65 -15.12
C VAL A 437 15.03 -2.40 -16.30
N ALA A 438 15.72 -3.41 -16.80
CA ALA A 438 15.21 -4.38 -17.76
C ALA A 438 15.08 -5.76 -17.09
N LEU A 439 14.03 -6.51 -17.43
CA LEU A 439 13.87 -7.87 -16.95
C LEU A 439 14.72 -8.83 -17.78
N ILE A 440 15.33 -9.81 -17.12
CA ILE A 440 16.15 -10.82 -17.76
C ILE A 440 15.81 -12.21 -17.24
N GLY A 441 15.61 -13.15 -18.16
CA GLY A 441 15.39 -14.56 -17.83
C GLY A 441 16.64 -15.17 -17.20
N TYR A 442 16.45 -16.19 -16.36
CA TYR A 442 17.56 -16.85 -15.66
C TYR A 442 18.59 -17.44 -16.65
N GLY A 443 18.14 -18.15 -17.69
CA GLY A 443 19.02 -18.67 -18.74
C GLY A 443 19.79 -17.59 -19.52
N ASP A 444 19.13 -16.49 -19.87
CA ASP A 444 19.75 -15.37 -20.60
C ASP A 444 20.83 -14.68 -19.77
N ALA A 445 20.60 -14.56 -18.46
CA ALA A 445 21.57 -13.99 -17.55
C ALA A 445 22.80 -14.92 -17.37
N LEU A 446 22.60 -16.24 -17.32
CA LEU A 446 23.72 -17.19 -17.34
C LEU A 446 24.49 -17.13 -18.68
N ALA A 447 23.80 -16.94 -19.81
CA ALA A 447 24.44 -16.79 -21.11
C ALA A 447 25.35 -15.54 -21.17
N LYS A 448 24.97 -14.44 -20.52
CA LYS A 448 25.83 -13.23 -20.40
C LYS A 448 27.15 -13.52 -19.69
N ILE A 449 27.13 -14.34 -18.64
CA ILE A 449 28.35 -14.78 -17.93
C ILE A 449 29.27 -15.54 -18.90
N LEU A 450 28.69 -16.44 -19.70
CA LEU A 450 29.42 -17.27 -20.64
C LEU A 450 29.96 -16.48 -21.85
N ASP A 451 29.25 -15.44 -22.29
CA ASP A 451 29.74 -14.53 -23.33
C ASP A 451 30.99 -13.77 -22.89
N MET A 452 31.07 -13.34 -21.63
CA MET A 452 32.28 -12.71 -21.07
C MET A 452 33.46 -13.70 -21.01
N ALA A 453 33.21 -14.94 -20.58
CA ALA A 453 34.23 -15.98 -20.59
C ALA A 453 34.72 -16.29 -22.02
N ARG A 454 33.82 -16.23 -23.00
CA ARG A 454 34.13 -16.45 -24.42
C ARG A 454 34.95 -15.32 -25.02
N SER A 455 34.67 -14.05 -24.66
CA SER A 455 35.44 -12.90 -25.18
C SER A 455 36.89 -12.89 -24.71
N ASP A 456 37.17 -13.56 -23.59
CA ASP A 456 38.52 -13.73 -23.05
C ASP A 456 39.30 -14.91 -23.67
N ALA A 457 38.65 -15.74 -24.50
CA ALA A 457 39.28 -16.93 -25.07
C ALA A 457 40.43 -16.58 -26.05
N PRO A 458 41.55 -17.31 -26.02
CA PRO A 458 42.70 -17.03 -26.88
C PRO A 458 42.40 -17.41 -28.33
N GLY A 459 42.71 -16.52 -29.28
CA GLY A 459 42.56 -16.84 -30.71
C GLY A 459 43.62 -17.79 -31.28
N ARG A 460 44.77 -17.95 -30.60
CA ARG A 460 45.90 -18.77 -31.06
C ARG A 460 46.76 -19.24 -29.90
N ILE A 461 47.27 -20.47 -30.00
CA ILE A 461 48.25 -21.04 -29.06
C ILE A 461 49.32 -21.81 -29.86
N ASP A 462 50.57 -21.76 -29.41
CA ASP A 462 51.64 -22.56 -30.02
C ASP A 462 51.47 -24.06 -29.66
N PRO A 463 51.78 -25.00 -30.59
CA PRO A 463 51.71 -26.44 -30.30
C PRO A 463 52.59 -26.84 -29.11
N ASP A 464 52.13 -27.81 -28.32
CA ASP A 464 52.81 -28.33 -27.12
C ASP A 464 53.06 -27.29 -25.99
N ALA A 465 52.62 -26.04 -26.18
CA ALA A 465 52.74 -25.02 -25.16
C ALA A 465 51.71 -25.25 -24.03
N THR A 466 52.17 -25.06 -22.79
CA THR A 466 51.29 -24.89 -21.64
C THR A 466 51.12 -23.40 -21.40
N SER A 467 49.89 -22.90 -21.52
CA SER A 467 49.55 -21.49 -21.38
C SER A 467 48.50 -21.31 -20.27
N VAL A 468 48.66 -20.26 -19.45
CA VAL A 468 47.62 -19.82 -18.54
C VAL A 468 46.69 -18.89 -19.30
N VAL A 469 45.44 -19.31 -19.49
CA VAL A 469 44.38 -18.50 -20.10
C VAL A 469 43.74 -17.67 -18.99
N GLU A 470 43.99 -16.37 -18.99
CA GLU A 470 43.35 -15.41 -18.10
C GLU A 470 41.96 -15.03 -18.64
N LEU A 471 40.99 -14.86 -17.73
CA LEU A 471 39.63 -14.41 -18.02
C LEU A 471 39.39 -13.01 -17.41
N PRO A 472 40.04 -11.95 -17.94
CA PRO A 472 40.00 -10.62 -17.34
C PRO A 472 38.61 -9.98 -17.35
N THR A 473 37.81 -10.19 -18.40
CA THR A 473 36.44 -9.65 -18.48
C THR A 473 35.56 -10.33 -17.42
N LEU A 474 35.68 -11.65 -17.27
CA LEU A 474 34.96 -12.39 -16.25
C LEU A 474 35.40 -12.01 -14.83
N ARG A 475 36.70 -11.76 -14.61
CA ARG A 475 37.23 -11.22 -13.34
C ARG A 475 36.60 -9.88 -13.01
N ALA A 476 36.52 -8.99 -14.00
CA ALA A 476 35.93 -7.66 -13.84
C ALA A 476 34.43 -7.73 -13.53
N ALA A 477 33.73 -8.79 -13.96
CA ALA A 477 32.31 -8.99 -13.71
C ALA A 477 31.97 -9.17 -12.22
N GLN A 478 32.93 -9.53 -11.36
CA GLN A 478 32.73 -9.75 -9.92
C GLN A 478 31.52 -10.65 -9.61
N LEU A 479 31.41 -11.77 -10.33
CA LEU A 479 30.34 -12.74 -10.14
C LEU A 479 30.39 -13.33 -8.72
N GLY A 480 29.29 -13.19 -7.98
CA GLY A 480 29.20 -13.71 -6.61
C GLY A 480 27.82 -13.51 -6.01
N ARG A 481 27.58 -14.16 -4.87
CA ARG A 481 26.40 -13.86 -4.03
C ARG A 481 26.65 -12.59 -3.23
N ASP A 482 25.66 -11.73 -3.19
CA ASP A 482 25.61 -10.61 -2.28
C ASP A 482 25.28 -11.11 -0.86
N PRO A 483 26.08 -10.74 0.16
CA PRO A 483 25.91 -11.29 1.51
C PRO A 483 24.67 -10.75 2.24
N ALA A 484 24.15 -9.57 1.87
CA ALA A 484 23.00 -8.97 2.54
C ALA A 484 21.67 -9.54 2.02
N THR A 485 21.63 -9.90 0.74
CA THR A 485 20.41 -10.31 0.05
C THR A 485 20.42 -11.80 -0.33
N GLY A 486 21.58 -12.45 -0.30
CA GLY A 486 21.77 -13.85 -0.70
C GLY A 486 21.68 -14.10 -2.21
N MET A 487 21.40 -13.06 -3.00
CA MET A 487 21.18 -13.16 -4.44
C MET A 487 22.49 -13.06 -5.22
N TRP A 488 22.55 -13.74 -6.36
CA TRP A 488 23.68 -13.62 -7.28
C TRP A 488 23.68 -12.27 -7.97
N ARG A 489 24.88 -11.70 -8.12
CA ARG A 489 25.14 -10.44 -8.80
C ARG A 489 26.37 -10.55 -9.69
N PHE A 490 26.35 -9.89 -10.84
CA PHE A 490 27.53 -9.65 -11.66
C PHE A 490 27.39 -8.35 -12.47
N TYR A 491 28.52 -7.88 -13.01
CA TYR A 491 28.60 -6.74 -13.91
C TYR A 491 28.97 -7.17 -15.32
N TYR A 492 28.49 -6.45 -16.32
CA TYR A 492 29.00 -6.56 -17.69
C TYR A 492 29.00 -5.19 -18.38
N TRP A 493 29.60 -5.09 -19.56
CA TRP A 493 29.64 -3.85 -20.33
C TRP A 493 29.02 -4.05 -21.71
N ASP A 494 28.20 -3.10 -22.13
CA ASP A 494 27.67 -3.07 -23.48
C ASP A 494 28.70 -2.52 -24.49
N ASP A 495 28.35 -2.54 -25.79
CA ASP A 495 29.20 -2.03 -26.87
C ASP A 495 29.56 -0.54 -26.72
N ASN A 496 28.74 0.21 -25.97
CA ASN A 496 28.95 1.62 -25.66
C ASN A 496 29.81 1.82 -24.39
N ARG A 497 30.34 0.75 -23.80
CA ARG A 497 31.10 0.72 -22.55
C ARG A 497 30.31 1.20 -21.32
N ARG A 498 28.99 1.10 -21.36
CA ARG A 498 28.15 1.34 -20.18
C ARG A 498 28.15 0.10 -19.31
N GLN A 499 28.27 0.31 -18.00
CA GLN A 499 28.25 -0.79 -17.04
C GLN A 499 26.82 -1.18 -16.74
N HIS A 500 26.53 -2.46 -16.86
CA HIS A 500 25.30 -3.11 -16.46
C HIS A 500 25.50 -3.84 -15.14
N THR A 501 24.46 -3.86 -14.30
CA THR A 501 24.41 -4.67 -13.08
C THR A 501 23.29 -5.68 -13.21
N VAL A 502 23.63 -6.96 -13.23
CA VAL A 502 22.66 -8.05 -13.29
C VAL A 502 22.51 -8.68 -11.92
N TRP A 503 21.26 -8.85 -11.50
CA TRP A 503 20.90 -9.65 -10.33
C TRP A 503 20.03 -10.82 -10.76
N LEU A 504 20.40 -12.03 -10.33
CA LEU A 504 19.64 -13.25 -10.60
C LEU A 504 18.63 -13.50 -9.48
N ASN A 505 17.50 -14.08 -9.85
CA ASN A 505 16.54 -14.65 -8.91
C ASN A 505 16.58 -16.18 -9.04
N ASP A 506 17.45 -16.80 -8.26
CA ASP A 506 17.47 -18.25 -8.05
C ASP A 506 16.59 -18.63 -6.85
N ALA A 507 16.31 -19.91 -6.69
CA ALA A 507 15.49 -20.43 -5.60
C ALA A 507 16.04 -20.03 -4.21
N ALA A 508 17.37 -20.08 -4.04
CA ALA A 508 18.03 -19.72 -2.78
C ALA A 508 17.88 -18.23 -2.46
N GLY A 509 17.98 -17.34 -3.45
CA GLY A 509 17.76 -15.90 -3.27
C GLY A 509 16.31 -15.54 -2.94
N LEU A 510 15.34 -16.35 -3.39
CA LEU A 510 13.91 -16.14 -3.12
C LEU A 510 13.42 -16.83 -1.84
N GLN A 511 14.15 -17.83 -1.33
CA GLN A 511 13.81 -18.61 -0.13
C GLN A 511 13.44 -17.75 1.11
N PRO A 512 14.16 -16.65 1.44
CA PRO A 512 13.84 -15.85 2.63
C PRO A 512 12.40 -15.33 2.64
N ALA A 513 11.85 -14.96 1.48
CA ALA A 513 10.47 -14.49 1.38
C ALA A 513 9.44 -15.61 1.60
N PHE A 514 9.72 -16.84 1.15
CA PHE A 514 8.91 -18.02 1.47
C PHE A 514 8.92 -18.32 2.97
N GLU A 515 10.09 -18.26 3.60
CA GLU A 515 10.24 -18.50 5.04
C GLU A 515 9.51 -17.45 5.88
N ILE A 516 9.62 -16.17 5.51
CA ILE A 516 8.90 -15.07 6.15
C ILE A 516 7.38 -15.25 6.00
N ALA A 517 6.92 -15.55 4.78
CA ALA A 517 5.49 -15.74 4.53
C ALA A 517 4.91 -16.87 5.38
N ARG A 518 5.61 -18.01 5.44
CA ARG A 518 5.24 -19.15 6.28
C ARG A 518 5.28 -18.82 7.77
N THR A 519 6.35 -18.16 8.22
CA THR A 519 6.57 -17.83 9.64
C THR A 519 5.46 -16.93 10.18
N PHE A 520 5.05 -15.93 9.40
CA PHE A 520 3.98 -15.02 9.80
C PHE A 520 2.57 -15.49 9.42
N HIS A 521 2.44 -16.68 8.82
CA HIS A 521 1.17 -17.24 8.35
C HIS A 521 0.44 -16.28 7.40
N LEU A 522 1.16 -15.74 6.43
CA LEU A 522 0.59 -14.86 5.42
C LEU A 522 -0.36 -15.64 4.51
N SER A 523 -1.33 -14.94 3.94
CA SER A 523 -2.35 -15.51 3.05
C SER A 523 -1.74 -16.21 1.85
N ARG A 524 -0.86 -15.51 1.13
CA ARG A 524 -0.35 -15.97 -0.16
C ARG A 524 1.04 -15.42 -0.45
N ILE A 525 1.85 -16.26 -1.07
CA ILE A 525 3.07 -15.88 -1.77
C ILE A 525 2.84 -15.97 -3.29
N VAL A 526 3.17 -14.93 -4.03
CA VAL A 526 2.89 -14.81 -5.46
C VAL A 526 4.20 -14.76 -6.22
N LEU A 527 4.41 -15.73 -7.10
CA LEU A 527 5.51 -15.76 -8.05
C LEU A 527 5.13 -14.88 -9.25
N ASP A 528 5.56 -13.62 -9.27
CA ASP A 528 5.18 -12.64 -10.30
C ASP A 528 6.19 -12.60 -11.45
N GLY A 529 5.70 -12.62 -12.69
CA GLY A 529 6.53 -12.65 -13.90
C GLY A 529 6.93 -14.06 -14.34
N VAL A 530 6.09 -15.07 -14.10
CA VAL A 530 6.38 -16.45 -14.47
C VAL A 530 6.36 -16.65 -16.00
N GLU A 531 7.48 -17.17 -16.50
CA GLU A 531 7.70 -17.57 -17.89
C GLU A 531 8.60 -18.83 -17.97
N ALA A 532 8.81 -19.35 -19.17
CA ALA A 532 9.76 -20.44 -19.40
C ALA A 532 11.20 -19.99 -19.15
N GLY A 533 12.05 -20.91 -18.69
CA GLY A 533 13.49 -20.64 -18.51
C GLY A 533 13.90 -20.02 -17.17
N LEU A 534 12.99 -19.98 -16.19
CA LEU A 534 13.31 -19.69 -14.79
C LEU A 534 14.15 -20.81 -14.14
N ASP A 535 14.75 -20.53 -12.98
CA ASP A 535 15.52 -21.52 -12.21
C ASP A 535 14.68 -22.80 -11.93
N PRO A 536 15.11 -23.98 -12.40
CA PRO A 536 14.42 -25.24 -12.13
C PRO A 536 14.22 -25.56 -10.64
N ASN A 537 15.12 -25.11 -9.77
CA ASN A 537 15.02 -25.35 -8.32
C ASN A 537 13.89 -24.57 -7.67
N LEU A 538 13.45 -23.45 -8.29
CA LEU A 538 12.31 -22.67 -7.80
C LEU A 538 11.05 -23.52 -7.79
N TRP A 539 10.86 -24.37 -8.81
CA TRP A 539 9.70 -25.26 -8.89
C TRP A 539 9.74 -26.36 -7.85
N GLN A 540 10.91 -26.92 -7.56
CA GLN A 540 11.07 -27.93 -6.51
C GLN A 540 10.76 -27.34 -5.13
N MET A 541 11.32 -26.16 -4.81
CA MET A 541 11.02 -25.44 -3.58
C MET A 541 9.52 -25.10 -3.48
N THR A 542 8.92 -24.62 -4.57
CA THR A 542 7.50 -24.29 -4.62
C THR A 542 6.61 -25.51 -4.37
N GLN A 543 6.94 -26.65 -4.96
CA GLN A 543 6.19 -27.90 -4.76
C GLN A 543 6.32 -28.42 -3.33
N ALA A 544 7.52 -28.38 -2.73
CA ALA A 544 7.72 -28.69 -1.32
C ALA A 544 6.88 -27.77 -0.43
N PHE A 545 6.89 -26.47 -0.72
CA PHE A 545 6.14 -25.48 0.05
C PHE A 545 4.62 -25.74 -0.01
N ILE A 546 4.09 -26.09 -1.18
CA ILE A 546 2.67 -26.45 -1.34
C ILE A 546 2.33 -27.74 -0.57
N ALA A 547 3.25 -28.71 -0.54
CA ALA A 547 3.01 -30.02 0.06
C ALA A 547 3.02 -29.98 1.61
N ASP A 548 4.00 -29.30 2.21
CA ASP A 548 4.21 -29.32 3.66
C ASP A 548 4.70 -27.99 4.27
N GLY A 549 4.79 -26.92 3.46
CA GLY A 549 5.36 -25.64 3.87
C GLY A 549 6.89 -25.60 3.86
N GLY A 550 7.57 -26.63 3.34
CA GLY A 550 9.02 -26.64 3.17
C GLY A 550 9.49 -25.59 2.17
N ALA A 551 10.36 -24.68 2.60
CA ALA A 551 10.92 -23.61 1.77
C ALA A 551 12.41 -23.80 1.45
N VAL A 552 12.96 -25.01 1.64
CA VAL A 552 14.39 -25.25 1.48
C VAL A 552 14.75 -25.28 -0.01
N ALA A 553 15.57 -24.32 -0.44
CA ALA A 553 16.19 -24.33 -1.76
C ALA A 553 17.63 -24.85 -1.66
N PRO A 554 18.11 -25.64 -2.64
CA PRO A 554 19.53 -25.94 -2.73
C PRO A 554 20.29 -24.64 -3.03
N ALA A 555 21.29 -24.33 -2.20
CA ALA A 555 22.27 -23.30 -2.53
C ALA A 555 23.16 -23.84 -3.66
N VAL A 556 22.81 -23.48 -4.89
CA VAL A 556 23.62 -23.84 -6.06
C VAL A 556 24.79 -22.86 -6.15
N ASP A 557 25.98 -23.41 -6.08
CA ASP A 557 27.22 -22.73 -6.49
C ASP A 557 27.62 -23.24 -7.87
N TYR A 558 28.21 -22.36 -8.67
CA TYR A 558 28.67 -22.71 -10.02
C TYR A 558 30.19 -22.84 -10.07
N HIS A 559 30.63 -23.61 -11.06
CA HIS A 559 31.98 -23.74 -11.53
C HIS A 559 32.02 -23.47 -13.02
N LEU A 560 33.16 -22.98 -13.50
CA LEU A 560 33.44 -22.91 -14.92
C LEU A 560 34.03 -24.26 -15.34
N ARG A 561 33.45 -24.89 -16.35
CA ARG A 561 34.06 -26.03 -17.03
C ARG A 561 34.46 -25.62 -18.43
N TRP A 562 35.75 -25.61 -18.72
CA TRP A 562 36.23 -25.42 -20.07
C TRP A 562 36.50 -26.77 -20.75
N GLN A 563 36.28 -26.82 -22.06
CA GLN A 563 36.49 -27.99 -22.89
C GLN A 563 37.13 -27.58 -24.22
N LEU A 564 38.21 -28.26 -24.57
CA LEU A 564 38.86 -28.15 -25.87
C LEU A 564 38.49 -29.37 -26.72
N VAL A 565 37.85 -29.11 -27.86
CA VAL A 565 37.33 -30.12 -28.77
C VAL A 565 38.04 -30.01 -30.12
N ASP A 566 38.39 -31.14 -30.73
CA ASP A 566 38.98 -31.18 -32.07
C ASP A 566 37.92 -31.03 -33.19
N GLN A 567 38.36 -31.10 -34.45
CA GLN A 567 37.48 -31.00 -35.62
C GLN A 567 36.51 -32.18 -35.76
N ASP A 568 36.83 -33.31 -35.15
CA ASP A 568 36.03 -34.53 -35.16
C ASP A 568 35.01 -34.56 -34.01
N GLY A 569 34.97 -33.50 -33.18
CA GLY A 569 34.06 -33.38 -32.04
C GLY A 569 34.53 -34.13 -30.79
N GLN A 570 35.77 -34.62 -30.76
CA GLN A 570 36.31 -35.34 -29.61
C GLN A 570 36.88 -34.35 -28.58
N VAL A 571 36.54 -34.57 -27.31
CA VAL A 571 37.09 -33.79 -26.19
C VAL A 571 38.55 -34.18 -25.99
N VAL A 572 39.45 -33.26 -26.30
CA VAL A 572 40.90 -33.45 -26.19
C VAL A 572 41.39 -33.07 -24.80
N GLN A 573 40.79 -32.04 -24.21
CA GLN A 573 41.10 -31.61 -22.85
C GLN A 573 39.87 -30.97 -22.21
N GLN A 574 39.76 -31.11 -20.88
CA GLN A 574 38.74 -30.43 -20.09
C GLN A 574 39.24 -30.23 -18.66
N ALA A 575 38.75 -29.18 -18.00
CA ALA A 575 38.83 -29.05 -16.55
C ALA A 575 37.70 -28.18 -16.00
N SER A 576 37.40 -28.37 -14.72
CA SER A 576 36.45 -27.56 -13.95
C SER A 576 37.21 -26.71 -12.92
N GLN A 577 36.75 -25.50 -12.67
CA GLN A 577 37.32 -24.60 -11.67
C GLN A 577 36.28 -23.70 -11.02
N SER A 578 36.65 -23.14 -9.86
CA SER A 578 35.82 -22.18 -9.13
C SER A 578 35.63 -20.87 -9.90
N LEU A 579 34.49 -20.19 -9.72
CA LEU A 579 34.21 -18.90 -10.39
C LEU A 579 35.20 -17.80 -9.98
N ASP A 580 35.69 -17.86 -8.74
CA ASP A 580 36.71 -17.00 -8.16
C ASP A 580 38.09 -17.20 -8.81
N LEU A 581 38.31 -18.34 -9.47
CA LEU A 581 39.47 -18.57 -10.31
C LEU A 581 39.16 -18.15 -11.74
N THR A 582 39.57 -16.94 -12.10
CA THR A 582 39.36 -16.37 -13.44
C THR A 582 40.56 -16.61 -14.35
N ALA A 583 41.22 -17.76 -14.20
CA ALA A 583 42.32 -18.19 -15.07
C ALA A 583 42.38 -19.72 -15.07
N PHE A 584 42.87 -20.32 -16.16
CA PHE A 584 43.01 -21.78 -16.26
C PHE A 584 44.23 -22.19 -17.07
N GLU A 585 44.80 -23.35 -16.74
CA GLU A 585 45.95 -23.90 -17.45
C GLU A 585 45.49 -24.76 -18.64
N LEU A 586 45.91 -24.37 -19.84
CA LEU A 586 45.57 -25.02 -21.11
C LEU A 586 46.84 -25.59 -21.74
N LYS A 587 46.83 -26.89 -22.09
CA LYS A 587 47.95 -27.55 -22.75
C LYS A 587 47.60 -27.81 -24.21
N ALA A 588 48.23 -27.09 -25.13
CA ALA A 588 47.96 -27.23 -26.55
C ALA A 588 48.37 -28.62 -27.07
N PRO A 589 47.47 -29.34 -27.76
CA PRO A 589 47.82 -30.56 -28.49
C PRO A 589 48.97 -30.38 -29.49
N SER A 590 49.77 -31.43 -29.70
CA SER A 590 50.84 -31.42 -30.70
C SER A 590 50.31 -31.36 -32.14
N ARG A 591 49.08 -31.87 -32.36
CA ARG A 591 48.42 -31.85 -33.67
C ARG A 591 47.94 -30.43 -33.98
N GLN A 592 48.55 -29.81 -34.99
CA GLN A 592 48.17 -28.49 -35.48
C GLN A 592 46.77 -28.51 -36.11
N GLY A 593 46.05 -27.40 -36.00
CA GLY A 593 44.72 -27.25 -36.60
C GLY A 593 43.81 -26.28 -35.83
N ILE A 594 42.57 -26.19 -36.30
CA ILE A 594 41.52 -25.41 -35.63
C ILE A 594 40.85 -26.32 -34.60
N TYR A 595 40.81 -25.85 -33.36
CA TYR A 595 40.10 -26.47 -32.24
C TYR A 595 38.97 -25.55 -31.78
N ARG A 596 38.01 -26.10 -31.03
CA ARG A 596 36.92 -25.35 -30.43
C ARG A 596 37.07 -25.37 -28.91
N LEU A 597 37.20 -24.19 -28.32
CA LEU A 597 37.21 -24.00 -26.87
C LEU A 597 35.84 -23.51 -26.43
N SER A 598 35.14 -24.28 -25.62
CA SER A 598 33.89 -23.88 -24.98
C SER A 598 34.09 -23.73 -23.48
N VAL A 599 33.52 -22.68 -22.89
CA VAL A 599 33.38 -22.53 -21.44
C VAL A 599 31.91 -22.73 -21.09
N ASN A 600 31.63 -23.57 -20.12
CA ASN A 600 30.29 -23.91 -19.65
C ASN A 600 30.16 -23.59 -18.16
N LEU A 601 28.95 -23.32 -17.70
CA LEU A 601 28.63 -23.23 -16.28
C LEU A 601 28.10 -24.58 -15.84
N VAL A 602 28.71 -25.12 -14.80
CA VAL A 602 28.28 -26.37 -14.17
C VAL A 602 28.09 -26.14 -12.68
N THR A 603 27.19 -26.89 -12.06
CA THR A 603 26.95 -26.83 -10.62
C THR A 603 28.03 -27.63 -9.87
N THR A 604 28.11 -27.45 -8.55
CA THR A 604 29.01 -28.23 -7.66
C THR A 604 28.80 -29.74 -7.72
N ASP A 605 27.59 -30.21 -8.02
CA ASP A 605 27.26 -31.62 -8.27
C ASP A 605 27.50 -32.05 -9.75
N ASP A 606 28.32 -31.27 -10.47
CA ASP A 606 28.82 -31.54 -11.82
C ASP A 606 27.74 -31.52 -12.93
N ARG A 607 26.54 -30.98 -12.64
CA ARG A 607 25.44 -30.84 -13.61
C ARG A 607 25.63 -29.61 -14.48
N LEU A 608 25.30 -29.73 -15.75
CA LEU A 608 25.37 -28.63 -16.70
C LEU A 608 24.25 -27.61 -16.43
N ALA A 609 24.63 -26.39 -16.03
CA ALA A 609 23.71 -25.29 -15.76
C ALA A 609 23.47 -24.43 -17.00
N ALA A 610 24.53 -24.09 -17.74
CA ALA A 610 24.45 -23.37 -19.01
C ALA A 610 25.62 -23.72 -19.94
N VAL A 611 25.35 -23.75 -21.24
CA VAL A 611 26.33 -24.05 -22.29
C VAL A 611 26.81 -22.76 -22.93
N GLY A 612 28.13 -22.55 -22.96
CA GLY A 612 28.69 -21.39 -23.65
C GLY A 612 28.95 -21.69 -25.12
N ALA A 613 28.87 -20.65 -25.95
CA ALA A 613 29.29 -20.77 -27.33
C ALA A 613 30.79 -21.07 -27.43
N SER A 614 31.18 -21.90 -28.39
CA SER A 614 32.59 -22.23 -28.63
C SER A 614 33.32 -21.12 -29.38
N SER A 615 34.53 -20.81 -28.96
CA SER A 615 35.50 -19.99 -29.71
C SER A 615 36.46 -20.88 -30.51
N GLU A 616 36.81 -20.46 -31.73
CA GLU A 616 37.86 -21.13 -32.50
C GLU A 616 39.24 -20.75 -31.97
N VAL A 617 40.06 -21.76 -31.71
CA VAL A 617 41.44 -21.63 -31.26
C VAL A 617 42.34 -22.26 -32.31
N ASN A 618 43.20 -21.45 -32.93
CA ASN A 618 44.16 -21.95 -33.91
C ASN A 618 45.43 -22.44 -33.20
N ILE A 619 45.72 -23.74 -33.29
CA ILE A 619 46.95 -24.33 -32.78
C ILE A 619 47.96 -24.39 -33.92
N ALA A 620 48.82 -23.37 -33.98
CA ALA A 620 49.81 -23.22 -35.04
C ALA A 620 50.99 -22.36 -34.57
N PRO A 621 52.25 -22.75 -34.89
CA PRO A 621 53.44 -22.02 -34.48
C PRO A 621 53.44 -20.61 -35.07
N ALA A 622 53.76 -19.58 -34.26
CA ALA A 622 53.77 -18.17 -34.64
C ALA A 622 54.25 -17.93 -36.10
N PRO A 623 53.60 -17.04 -36.89
CA PRO A 623 54.06 -16.76 -38.23
C PRO A 623 55.48 -16.20 -38.14
N PRO A 624 56.40 -16.54 -39.05
CA PRO A 624 57.73 -15.98 -39.03
C PRO A 624 57.62 -14.45 -39.05
N VAL A 625 58.24 -13.78 -38.07
CA VAL A 625 58.30 -12.32 -38.02
C VAL A 625 58.90 -11.85 -39.33
N ALA A 626 58.12 -11.19 -40.18
CA ALA A 626 58.64 -10.57 -41.38
C ALA A 626 59.74 -9.58 -40.95
N ARG A 627 61.00 -9.86 -41.31
CA ARG A 627 62.08 -8.88 -41.12
C ARG A 627 61.63 -7.60 -41.81
N ALA A 628 61.57 -6.50 -41.06
CA ALA A 628 61.34 -5.19 -41.63
C ALA A 628 62.35 -4.96 -42.76
N THR A 629 61.86 -4.94 -44.00
CA THR A 629 62.62 -4.37 -45.12
C THR A 629 62.85 -2.90 -44.75
N PRO A 630 64.09 -2.38 -44.79
CA PRO A 630 64.33 -0.98 -44.48
C PRO A 630 63.46 -0.11 -45.39
N ASN A 631 62.57 0.68 -44.80
CA ASN A 631 61.76 1.65 -45.52
C ASN A 631 62.70 2.68 -46.17
N VAL A 632 62.88 2.60 -47.49
CA VAL A 632 63.45 3.70 -48.27
C VAL A 632 62.38 4.79 -48.34
N LEU A 633 62.61 5.88 -47.60
CA LEU A 633 61.78 7.07 -47.62
C LEU A 633 62.00 7.79 -48.96
N ILE A 634 61.10 7.62 -49.94
CA ILE A 634 61.06 8.48 -51.12
C ILE A 634 60.12 9.64 -50.79
N ILE A 635 60.70 10.80 -50.52
CA ILE A 635 59.97 12.07 -50.38
C ILE A 635 59.58 12.52 -51.79
N VAL A 636 58.29 12.46 -52.13
CA VAL A 636 57.73 13.11 -53.32
C VAL A 636 56.96 14.35 -52.85
N PRO A 637 57.30 15.57 -53.32
CA PRO A 637 56.59 16.78 -52.91
C PRO A 637 55.23 16.91 -53.62
N THR A 638 54.15 16.95 -52.85
CA THR A 638 52.81 17.38 -53.31
C THR A 638 52.63 18.89 -53.17
N PRO A 639 51.96 19.57 -54.13
CA PRO A 639 51.72 21.00 -54.09
C PRO A 639 50.65 21.43 -53.05
N MET A 640 50.86 22.62 -52.48
CA MET A 640 50.08 23.25 -51.39
C MET A 640 48.64 23.63 -51.78
N PRO A 641 47.69 23.66 -50.82
CA PRO A 641 46.40 24.34 -50.98
C PRO A 641 46.52 25.86 -50.78
N VAL A 642 45.72 26.60 -51.55
CA VAL A 642 45.62 28.06 -51.56
C VAL A 642 44.78 28.56 -50.37
N ILE A 643 45.31 29.55 -49.65
CA ILE A 643 44.63 30.33 -48.60
C ILE A 643 43.84 31.46 -49.27
N THR A 644 42.56 31.63 -48.91
CA THR A 644 41.75 32.81 -49.27
C THR A 644 41.39 33.60 -48.00
N ALA A 645 41.51 34.92 -48.08
CA ALA A 645 41.38 35.92 -47.01
C ALA A 645 39.90 36.37 -46.77
N PRO A 646 39.60 37.14 -45.69
CA PRO A 646 38.25 37.37 -45.15
C PRO A 646 37.58 38.68 -45.59
N ALA A 647 36.28 38.82 -45.29
CA ALA A 647 35.45 40.02 -45.48
C ALA A 647 34.58 40.30 -44.21
N PRO A 648 34.05 41.53 -44.01
CA PRO A 648 34.22 42.31 -42.78
C PRO A 648 33.05 42.31 -41.77
N ALA A 649 33.33 42.97 -40.63
CA ALA A 649 32.46 43.27 -39.49
C ALA A 649 31.43 44.38 -39.76
N ASP A 650 30.32 44.34 -39.01
CA ASP A 650 29.49 45.52 -38.73
C ASP A 650 29.01 45.50 -37.27
N GLU A 651 29.05 46.67 -36.65
CA GLU A 651 28.72 46.96 -35.25
C GLU A 651 27.31 47.55 -35.18
N SER A 652 26.55 47.27 -34.12
CA SER A 652 25.83 48.35 -33.42
C SER A 652 25.24 47.89 -32.08
N ARG A 653 25.43 48.79 -31.12
CA ARG A 653 25.17 48.75 -29.69
C ARG A 653 24.04 49.73 -29.38
N ILE A 654 23.03 49.36 -28.58
CA ILE A 654 22.27 50.33 -27.76
C ILE A 654 21.90 49.71 -26.41
N ASP A 655 22.26 50.44 -25.35
CA ASP A 655 21.96 50.26 -23.93
C ASP A 655 20.47 50.47 -23.58
N ARG A 656 19.99 49.88 -22.46
CA ARG A 656 19.10 50.56 -21.47
C ARG A 656 18.91 49.75 -20.18
N ALA A 657 18.84 50.51 -19.09
CA ALA A 657 18.81 50.12 -17.67
C ALA A 657 17.49 49.46 -17.18
N PRO A 658 17.49 48.75 -16.04
CA PRO A 658 16.28 48.18 -15.45
C PRO A 658 15.53 49.19 -14.55
N VAL A 659 14.20 49.16 -14.66
CA VAL A 659 13.24 49.88 -13.80
C VAL A 659 12.71 48.91 -12.75
N ARG A 660 12.64 49.41 -11.52
CA ARG A 660 12.12 48.82 -10.27
C ARG A 660 10.59 48.79 -10.27
N ILE A 661 9.98 47.67 -9.88
CA ILE A 661 8.59 47.62 -9.40
C ILE A 661 8.57 46.82 -8.08
N GLU A 662 7.79 47.35 -7.15
CA GLU A 662 7.69 46.99 -5.74
C GLU A 662 6.80 45.75 -5.52
N ASP A 663 7.27 44.80 -4.71
CA ASP A 663 6.43 43.74 -4.16
C ASP A 663 5.78 44.23 -2.86
N THR A 664 4.44 44.21 -2.81
CA THR A 664 3.67 44.40 -1.58
C THR A 664 3.21 43.04 -1.06
N PRO A 665 3.55 42.63 0.17
CA PRO A 665 2.97 41.45 0.80
C PRO A 665 1.59 41.79 1.38
N LEU A 666 0.54 41.04 1.01
CA LEU A 666 -0.72 41.04 1.76
C LEU A 666 -0.65 39.99 2.87
N GLU A 667 -0.58 40.46 4.11
CA GLU A 667 -0.82 39.65 5.31
C GLU A 667 -2.28 39.16 5.33
N ALA A 668 -2.48 37.85 5.48
CA ALA A 668 -3.80 37.28 5.73
C ALA A 668 -3.98 37.04 7.23
N THR A 669 -4.86 37.84 7.84
CA THR A 669 -5.28 37.70 9.24
C THR A 669 -6.11 36.41 9.40
N ALA A 670 -5.75 35.59 10.40
CA ALA A 670 -6.44 34.35 10.72
C ALA A 670 -7.79 34.62 11.41
N GLU A 671 -8.89 34.43 10.69
CA GLU A 671 -10.22 34.22 11.28
C GLU A 671 -10.53 32.72 11.33
N ALA A 672 -11.00 32.27 12.50
CA ALA A 672 -11.42 30.90 12.77
C ALA A 672 -12.69 30.57 11.97
N GLY A 673 -12.53 29.87 10.86
CA GLY A 673 -13.58 29.32 10.01
C GLY A 673 -13.04 28.18 9.15
N ALA A 674 -13.92 27.29 8.67
CA ALA A 674 -13.51 26.22 7.77
C ALA A 674 -13.12 26.80 6.41
N ARG A 675 -12.01 26.34 5.83
CA ARG A 675 -11.52 26.82 4.54
C ARG A 675 -11.24 25.67 3.59
N VAL A 676 -11.43 25.90 2.29
CA VAL A 676 -11.04 24.94 1.26
C VAL A 676 -9.52 24.85 1.21
N ALA A 677 -8.99 23.63 1.33
CA ALA A 677 -7.56 23.35 1.30
C ALA A 677 -7.07 22.89 -0.09
N ALA A 678 -7.98 22.48 -0.97
CA ALA A 678 -7.69 22.05 -2.34
C ALA A 678 -7.82 23.21 -3.35
N ALA A 679 -7.09 23.14 -4.46
CA ALA A 679 -7.16 24.13 -5.55
C ALA A 679 -8.59 24.26 -6.10
N GLU A 680 -9.29 23.13 -6.23
CA GLU A 680 -10.69 23.03 -6.62
C GLU A 680 -11.39 21.94 -5.79
N ALA A 681 -12.53 22.27 -5.19
CA ALA A 681 -13.34 21.32 -4.43
C ALA A 681 -14.81 21.36 -4.88
N PRO A 682 -15.37 20.29 -5.47
CA PRO A 682 -16.75 20.28 -5.93
C PRO A 682 -17.73 20.23 -4.75
N LEU A 683 -18.62 21.22 -4.67
CA LEU A 683 -19.77 21.27 -3.79
C LEU A 683 -20.95 20.56 -4.46
N ARG A 684 -21.53 19.55 -3.82
CA ARG A 684 -22.48 18.61 -4.41
C ARG A 684 -23.88 18.67 -3.79
N SER A 685 -24.88 18.16 -4.50
CA SER A 685 -26.28 18.11 -4.03
C SER A 685 -26.52 17.07 -2.94
N GLU A 686 -25.70 16.01 -2.90
CA GLU A 686 -25.81 14.89 -1.98
C GLU A 686 -24.42 14.51 -1.43
N PRO A 687 -24.33 13.85 -0.25
CA PRO A 687 -23.07 13.39 0.35
C PRO A 687 -22.50 12.18 -0.40
N SER A 688 -22.15 12.37 -1.66
CA SER A 688 -21.66 11.33 -2.52
C SER A 688 -20.87 11.92 -3.68
N VAL A 689 -19.81 11.23 -4.11
CA VAL A 689 -19.05 11.55 -5.33
C VAL A 689 -19.93 11.50 -6.59
N ASP A 690 -21.10 10.90 -6.44
CA ASP A 690 -22.12 10.72 -7.45
C ASP A 690 -23.14 11.87 -7.49
N GLY A 691 -23.19 12.74 -6.47
CA GLY A 691 -24.13 13.86 -6.41
C GLY A 691 -23.80 14.96 -7.43
N ASP A 692 -24.81 15.64 -7.94
CA ASP A 692 -24.65 16.73 -8.92
C ASP A 692 -23.79 17.86 -8.35
N ILE A 693 -22.85 18.39 -9.14
CA ILE A 693 -22.01 19.51 -8.72
C ILE A 693 -22.85 20.78 -8.76
N LEU A 694 -23.12 21.35 -7.59
CA LEU A 694 -23.81 22.63 -7.41
C LEU A 694 -22.86 23.81 -7.64
N SER A 695 -21.59 23.67 -7.27
CA SER A 695 -20.54 24.70 -7.45
C SER A 695 -19.14 24.08 -7.34
N THR A 696 -18.11 24.77 -7.82
CA THR A 696 -16.70 24.42 -7.57
C THR A 696 -16.08 25.48 -6.68
N LEU A 697 -15.61 25.07 -5.51
CA LEU A 697 -14.99 25.93 -4.50
C LEU A 697 -13.49 26.06 -4.77
N ARG A 698 -12.91 27.23 -4.47
CA ARG A 698 -11.48 27.49 -4.67
C ARG A 698 -10.72 27.49 -3.35
N ILE A 699 -9.42 27.21 -3.41
CA ILE A 699 -8.54 27.24 -2.24
C ILE A 699 -8.69 28.56 -1.45
N GLY A 700 -8.76 28.45 -0.12
CA GLY A 700 -8.90 29.59 0.79
C GLY A 700 -10.33 30.12 0.95
N GLU A 701 -11.31 29.63 0.17
CA GLU A 701 -12.71 30.02 0.28
C GLU A 701 -13.29 29.62 1.64
N SER A 702 -14.02 30.55 2.28
CA SER A 702 -14.53 30.38 3.64
C SER A 702 -15.92 29.76 3.67
N LEU A 703 -16.07 28.74 4.49
CA LEU A 703 -17.25 27.89 4.58
C LEU A 703 -17.77 27.82 6.01
N GLU A 704 -19.09 27.73 6.15
CA GLU A 704 -19.76 27.35 7.39
C GLU A 704 -20.11 25.86 7.31
N VAL A 705 -19.57 25.04 8.21
CA VAL A 705 -19.93 23.61 8.30
C VAL A 705 -21.22 23.50 9.10
N ILE A 706 -22.28 23.03 8.44
CA ILE A 706 -23.64 22.98 8.99
C ILE A 706 -24.11 21.56 9.29
N GLY A 707 -23.46 20.55 8.71
CA GLY A 707 -23.88 19.16 8.81
C GLY A 707 -22.82 18.19 8.33
N GLU A 708 -23.14 16.92 8.45
CA GLU A 708 -22.27 15.83 8.09
C GLU A 708 -23.10 14.60 7.69
N SER A 709 -22.58 13.87 6.71
CA SER A 709 -23.12 12.63 6.19
C SER A 709 -23.06 11.50 7.22
N PRO A 710 -23.94 10.48 7.12
CA PRO A 710 -23.96 9.38 8.08
C PRO A 710 -22.64 8.61 8.20
N ASP A 711 -21.87 8.52 7.11
CA ASP A 711 -20.52 7.93 7.02
C ASP A 711 -19.41 8.92 7.39
N GLY A 712 -19.68 10.23 7.36
CA GLY A 712 -18.79 11.30 7.80
C GLY A 712 -17.63 11.62 6.87
N ASP A 713 -17.68 11.09 5.66
CA ASP A 713 -16.72 11.42 4.60
C ASP A 713 -17.10 12.76 3.92
N TRP A 714 -18.36 13.18 4.05
CA TRP A 714 -18.89 14.42 3.50
C TRP A 714 -19.35 15.39 4.58
N LEU A 715 -18.93 16.64 4.42
CA LEU A 715 -19.39 17.79 5.20
C LEU A 715 -20.47 18.51 4.41
N GLU A 716 -21.61 18.76 5.06
CA GLU A 716 -22.58 19.71 4.55
C GLU A 716 -22.08 21.11 4.91
N VAL A 717 -21.83 21.92 3.89
CA VAL A 717 -21.25 23.25 4.03
C VAL A 717 -22.15 24.27 3.36
N LYS A 718 -22.14 25.47 3.93
CA LYS A 718 -22.70 26.66 3.33
C LYS A 718 -21.57 27.61 2.97
N VAL A 719 -21.47 27.95 1.69
CA VAL A 719 -20.47 28.90 1.20
C VAL A 719 -20.81 30.28 1.73
N ILE A 720 -19.90 30.92 2.45
CA ILE A 720 -20.19 32.21 3.10
C ILE A 720 -20.42 33.31 2.04
N ALA A 721 -19.65 33.30 0.95
CA ALA A 721 -19.72 34.31 -0.09
C ALA A 721 -20.99 34.24 -0.96
N THR A 722 -21.48 33.03 -1.27
CA THR A 722 -22.60 32.82 -2.20
C THR A 722 -23.88 32.35 -1.52
N GLY A 723 -23.80 31.88 -0.27
CA GLY A 723 -24.90 31.31 0.48
C GLY A 723 -25.34 29.91 0.00
N ILE A 724 -24.70 29.36 -1.03
CA ILE A 724 -25.01 28.05 -1.59
C ILE A 724 -24.68 26.97 -0.57
N GLN A 725 -25.64 26.07 -0.36
CA GLN A 725 -25.52 24.93 0.54
C GLN A 725 -25.36 23.64 -0.27
N GLY A 726 -24.42 22.79 0.15
CA GLY A 726 -24.20 21.50 -0.46
C GLY A 726 -23.19 20.67 0.31
N TRP A 727 -22.82 19.54 -0.27
CA TRP A 727 -21.94 18.55 0.32
C TRP A 727 -20.56 18.61 -0.31
N VAL A 728 -19.52 18.74 0.50
CA VAL A 728 -18.12 18.69 0.06
C VAL A 728 -17.40 17.57 0.80
N LEU A 729 -16.45 16.93 0.14
CA LEU A 729 -15.65 15.88 0.77
C LEU A 729 -14.81 16.49 1.90
N GLY A 730 -14.90 15.92 3.10
CA GLY A 730 -14.34 16.53 4.31
C GLY A 730 -12.82 16.67 4.29
N GLU A 731 -12.12 15.78 3.58
CA GLU A 731 -10.66 15.83 3.40
C GLU A 731 -10.17 17.02 2.57
N LEU A 732 -11.07 17.67 1.81
CA LEU A 732 -10.75 18.87 1.03
C LEU A 732 -10.86 20.16 1.85
N ILE A 733 -11.28 20.08 3.12
CA ILE A 733 -11.56 21.22 4.00
C ILE A 733 -10.62 21.23 5.21
N ALA A 734 -9.95 22.36 5.43
CA ALA A 734 -9.20 22.63 6.65
C ALA A 734 -10.11 23.24 7.73
N LEU A 735 -10.19 22.60 8.90
CA LEU A 735 -10.94 23.08 10.07
C LEU A 735 -10.00 23.83 11.02
N GLY A 736 -10.31 25.09 11.32
CA GLY A 736 -9.49 25.92 12.22
C GLY A 736 -9.56 25.47 13.68
N GLY A 737 -8.45 24.91 14.21
CA GLY A 737 -8.26 24.59 15.63
C GLY A 737 -6.78 24.39 15.99
N ALA A 738 -6.20 25.39 16.67
CA ALA A 738 -4.91 25.44 17.38
C ALA A 738 -3.76 24.50 16.91
N ALA A 739 -2.89 25.00 16.02
CA ALA A 739 -1.52 24.51 15.94
C ALA A 739 -0.76 24.95 17.19
N SER A 740 -0.27 23.99 17.98
CA SER A 740 0.65 24.27 19.08
C SER A 740 2.03 24.59 18.53
N ASP A 741 2.56 25.73 18.98
CA ASP A 741 3.96 26.14 18.93
C ASP A 741 4.93 24.96 19.08
N THR A 742 5.91 24.86 18.19
CA THR A 742 7.22 24.32 18.54
C THR A 742 8.28 25.21 17.90
N GLY A 743 9.08 25.82 18.77
CA GLY A 743 9.89 27.01 18.53
C GLY A 743 10.88 26.99 17.37
N ALA A 744 11.05 28.16 16.76
CA ALA A 744 12.15 28.52 15.88
C ALA A 744 12.93 29.70 16.48
N LEU A 745 14.26 29.58 16.48
CA LEU A 745 15.27 30.63 16.64
C LEU A 745 16.55 30.15 15.90
N PRO A 746 17.44 31.03 15.43
CA PRO A 746 17.32 31.88 14.24
C PRO A 746 18.37 31.56 13.16
N ASP A 747 18.10 32.00 11.92
CA ASP A 747 19.02 31.98 10.78
C ASP A 747 20.17 32.98 10.92
N ASP A 748 21.38 32.55 10.53
CA ASP A 748 22.49 33.39 10.06
C ASP A 748 23.21 32.67 8.90
N ALA A 749 22.81 33.01 7.66
CA ALA A 749 23.58 33.18 6.39
C ALA A 749 24.65 32.15 5.91
N PRO A 750 25.12 32.15 4.62
CA PRO A 750 24.52 32.62 3.36
C PRO A 750 24.70 31.66 2.12
N ALA A 751 23.90 31.93 1.09
CA ALA A 751 24.17 31.90 -0.37
C ALA A 751 25.03 30.80 -1.04
N GLY A 752 24.42 30.11 -2.03
CA GLY A 752 25.17 29.34 -3.04
C GLY A 752 24.34 28.61 -4.12
N ARG A 753 23.86 29.35 -5.13
CA ARG A 753 23.55 28.94 -6.53
C ARG A 753 22.67 27.70 -6.79
N THR A 754 21.44 27.96 -7.21
CA THR A 754 20.62 27.08 -8.08
C THR A 754 20.80 27.46 -9.55
N GLY A 755 21.02 26.48 -10.42
CA GLY A 755 20.73 26.58 -11.86
C GLY A 755 19.31 26.06 -12.14
N ALA A 756 18.45 26.90 -12.74
CA ALA A 756 17.14 26.54 -13.27
C ALA A 756 17.31 25.94 -14.69
N VAL A 757 16.72 24.78 -15.03
CA VAL A 757 15.34 24.51 -15.51
C VAL A 757 14.95 25.29 -16.77
N GLY A 758 14.45 24.56 -17.77
CA GLY A 758 13.67 25.11 -18.88
C GLY A 758 12.79 24.05 -19.54
N THR A 759 11.47 24.28 -19.52
CA THR A 759 10.50 23.62 -20.41
C THR A 759 9.41 24.64 -20.76
N ALA A 760 9.18 24.86 -22.06
CA ALA A 760 7.96 25.42 -22.67
C ALA A 760 8.00 25.03 -24.17
N GLU A 761 7.19 24.07 -24.61
CA GLU A 761 5.86 24.21 -25.28
C GLU A 761 5.97 24.22 -26.83
N PRO A 762 5.22 23.36 -27.58
CA PRO A 762 5.18 23.40 -29.04
C PRO A 762 3.78 23.68 -29.65
N ALA A 763 3.75 24.37 -30.79
CA ALA A 763 2.70 24.30 -31.82
C ALA A 763 3.25 24.85 -33.17
N PRO A 764 2.59 24.66 -34.34
CA PRO A 764 2.62 23.44 -35.18
C PRO A 764 3.04 23.73 -36.64
N THR A 765 3.55 22.77 -37.42
CA THR A 765 3.53 22.90 -38.91
C THR A 765 3.64 21.57 -39.69
N ALA A 766 2.69 21.43 -40.63
CA ALA A 766 2.67 20.77 -41.94
C ALA A 766 3.37 19.42 -42.24
N ARG A 767 2.55 18.57 -42.84
CA ARG A 767 2.77 17.26 -43.45
C ARG A 767 3.31 17.41 -44.88
N ALA A 768 4.38 16.73 -45.23
CA ALA A 768 4.82 16.53 -46.62
C ALA A 768 4.98 15.02 -46.90
N THR A 769 4.26 14.56 -47.91
CA THR A 769 4.23 13.20 -48.45
C THR A 769 5.30 13.01 -49.53
N ALA A 770 6.03 11.88 -49.50
CA ALA A 770 6.75 11.36 -50.65
C ALA A 770 6.56 9.84 -50.74
N SER A 771 5.99 9.38 -51.86
CA SER A 771 5.82 7.97 -52.24
C SER A 771 7.08 7.38 -52.87
N PRO A 772 7.30 6.06 -52.79
CA PRO A 772 8.12 5.33 -53.76
C PRO A 772 7.27 4.43 -54.67
N THR A 773 7.66 4.42 -55.95
CA THR A 773 7.19 3.57 -57.06
C THR A 773 7.51 2.08 -56.85
N PRO A 774 6.64 1.15 -57.31
CA PRO A 774 7.06 -0.21 -57.61
C PRO A 774 6.86 -0.58 -59.09
N GLY A 775 7.78 -1.36 -59.66
CA GLY A 775 7.65 -1.91 -61.01
C GLY A 775 8.00 -3.40 -61.11
N GLY A 776 6.99 -4.21 -61.46
CA GLY A 776 7.03 -5.49 -62.22
C GLY A 776 7.53 -6.75 -61.51
N ARG A 777 7.05 -7.98 -61.76
CA ARG A 777 6.16 -8.59 -62.76
C ARG A 777 5.59 -9.90 -62.18
N SER A 778 4.39 -10.32 -62.59
CA SER A 778 4.17 -11.58 -63.34
C SER A 778 2.68 -11.88 -63.47
N GLY A 779 2.27 -12.20 -64.69
CA GLY A 779 0.96 -12.76 -65.02
C GLY A 779 1.17 -13.90 -66.00
N ASP A 780 0.50 -15.02 -65.71
CA ASP A 780 0.20 -16.19 -66.55
C ASP A 780 -0.85 -16.95 -65.70
N ARG A 781 -2.05 -17.37 -66.10
CA ARG A 781 -2.78 -17.55 -67.37
C ARG A 781 -4.30 -17.61 -67.06
N PRO A 782 -5.20 -17.51 -68.06
CA PRO A 782 -6.64 -17.61 -67.88
C PRO A 782 -7.17 -19.05 -68.09
N GLY A 783 -8.28 -19.37 -67.43
CA GLY A 783 -9.07 -20.59 -67.54
C GLY A 783 -10.15 -20.62 -66.49
#